data_AF-A0A0S8KR90-F1
#
_entry.id   AF-A0A0S8KR90-F1
#
_cell.length_a   1.000
_cell.length_b   1.000
_cell.length_c   1.000
_cell.angle_alpha   90.00
_cell.angle_beta   90.00
_cell.angle_gamma   90.00
#
_symmetry.space_group_name_H-M   'P 1'
#
loop_
_entity.id
_entity.type
_entity.pdbx_description
1 polymer ?
#
loop_
_entity_poly.entity_id
_entity_poly.type
_entity_poly.pdbx_seq_one_letter_code
_entity_poly.pdbx_strand_id
1 'polypeptide(L)'
;MRRGSTIFAVVLAVFQLCGSLWARPTAAYEAQKVVAGWLKADPEPLGMTLGRRVMKVETFTDDRGGPVYYVVYLQPSGFVVVSGDDLVEPIIGFADDGTYEASFENPLGALVTNDLNGRMAGVRNTFSLQLDGEIPRFRGDRPAPAKAGAGGGPQSKWRYFIGLGEASEGGFGLMGLTFVSDIRVIPLVQSEWGQQDACGSYCYNYYSPRHRPCGCVATVMAQVMRYHEYPAMGIGVHEFTIQLDGSEQTAHTRGGDGSGGPYNWSDMVLRPQSSCSTLTESQRQAIGAICYDAGVSVKMVYSSAGSGALMSDARDALVSVFQYSNAVWGHRSSRNIGPGLNRMVNPNLDAKAPVILALSDGSDPNGGHAIICDGYGYRSSTLYHHLNMGWNGINDAWYNLPDVNSPQEKYTSVSGCLYNIFTSGTGEIISGRVLDPNGIPIVNARVYAESSGQAAHMVLTDDKGIYALARLESDTTYTIRPQADGYEFSSQLAQTRSSRNDSATSGNRWGVDFYAEAVLNPPSSRFIFVDANAPGDPSPDDPAIFDPCEDGSAEHPFDAIQKAIDMAVAGDTVVVLRGTYTGQGNRDLDFKGKAITVRSEDPNDPNLVIIDCNGTADTPHRGFEFHNYETPLSVLDGLTITGGYNERGGGIYCGDYARPTVTNCAFSRNSASLGGGVYNESSSPTLTNCTFSANSADGGGGMYNNGDEPGCDPVLNHCTFYGNAAVYNGGGLYNWGQTSPTLTNCVFIQNSVSSGGGGAIRNNESGSPALTNCMFISNSAETFGGGIRNSNGGNTILTNCTFTANSAQNGSALACTADDGGSQSPCSLQVVNCILWDGGDQIRNDDSSIVAISYSNVQGGLDRYPWLGEGNIDADPHFADPNRGDYHLKSQAGRWDPNSQSWLQDDLTSPCIDAGNPGSDWTAELWPHGARINMGAYGGTPQASMSLSSAGNAADLNVDGSVDCADALLLMNEWLRRERFLSEDLDRNGIVNFSDFSIFAGGWFSQE
;
A
#
# COMPACT_ATOMS: atom_id res chain seq x y z
N MET A 1 45.35 57.23 21.14
CA MET A 1 45.07 55.78 21.27
C MET A 1 43.66 55.44 20.78
N ARG A 2 43.34 55.72 19.51
CA ARG A 2 41.99 55.59 18.90
C ARG A 2 42.03 54.91 17.51
N ARG A 3 42.87 53.89 17.34
CA ARG A 3 42.95 53.11 16.07
C ARG A 3 42.93 51.58 16.24
N GLY A 4 42.87 51.05 17.47
CA GLY A 4 42.90 49.60 17.72
C GLY A 4 41.53 48.93 17.90
N SER A 5 40.49 49.67 18.30
CA SER A 5 39.19 49.08 18.67
C SER A 5 38.22 48.93 17.51
N THR A 6 38.32 49.74 16.45
CA THR A 6 37.44 49.63 15.28
C THR A 6 37.86 48.52 14.32
N ILE A 7 39.17 48.23 14.23
CA ILE A 7 39.68 47.13 13.39
C ILE A 7 39.38 45.77 14.04
N PHE A 8 39.46 45.66 15.37
CA PHE A 8 39.15 44.40 16.06
C PHE A 8 37.65 44.07 16.04
N ALA A 9 36.76 45.08 16.16
CA ALA A 9 35.31 44.87 16.06
C ALA A 9 34.84 44.55 14.63
N VAL A 10 35.48 45.13 13.60
CA VAL A 10 35.20 44.79 12.19
C VAL A 10 35.77 43.41 11.83
N VAL A 11 36.95 43.03 12.35
CA VAL A 11 37.51 41.69 12.14
C VAL A 11 36.69 40.62 12.88
N LEU A 12 36.22 40.86 14.12
CA LEU A 12 35.34 39.92 14.82
C LEU A 12 33.94 39.81 14.19
N ALA A 13 33.38 40.93 13.69
CA ALA A 13 32.10 40.91 12.96
C ALA A 13 32.23 40.21 11.60
N VAL A 14 33.37 40.34 10.91
CA VAL A 14 33.67 39.58 9.69
C VAL A 14 33.86 38.09 10.03
N PHE A 15 34.54 37.72 11.13
CA PHE A 15 34.67 36.31 11.53
C PHE A 15 33.35 35.67 12.01
N GLN A 16 32.43 36.43 12.63
CA GLN A 16 31.11 35.93 13.01
C GLN A 16 30.08 35.92 11.87
N LEU A 17 30.25 36.75 10.83
CA LEU A 17 29.46 36.68 9.60
C LEU A 17 30.03 35.68 8.57
N CYS A 18 31.29 35.27 8.71
CA CYS A 18 31.92 34.28 7.84
C CYS A 18 31.67 32.82 8.29
N GLY A 19 31.26 32.54 9.52
CA GLY A 19 31.08 31.16 10.00
C GLY A 19 29.89 30.38 9.41
N SER A 20 29.01 31.03 8.65
CA SER A 20 27.71 30.48 8.22
C SER A 20 27.50 30.48 6.70
N LEU A 21 28.56 30.62 5.91
CA LEU A 21 28.47 30.79 4.45
C LEU A 21 29.38 29.85 3.64
N TRP A 22 30.08 28.91 4.28
CA TRP A 22 31.20 28.19 3.66
C TRP A 22 30.81 26.73 3.42
N ALA A 23 31.06 26.23 2.21
CA ALA A 23 30.97 24.80 1.89
C ALA A 23 31.93 24.04 2.81
N ARG A 24 31.42 23.05 3.55
CA ARG A 24 32.24 22.20 4.41
C ARG A 24 32.13 20.77 3.89
N PRO A 25 33.23 20.19 3.34
CA PRO A 25 33.27 18.77 3.06
C PRO A 25 32.88 17.99 4.31
N THR A 26 31.92 17.08 4.18
CA THR A 26 31.49 16.22 5.28
C THR A 26 32.45 15.05 5.44
N ALA A 27 32.46 14.40 6.61
CA ALA A 27 33.28 13.22 6.88
C ALA A 27 32.45 11.92 6.89
N ALA A 28 33.10 10.76 6.71
CA ALA A 28 32.44 9.45 6.73
C ALA A 28 31.65 9.18 8.04
N TYR A 29 32.18 9.64 9.18
CA TYR A 29 31.46 9.59 10.47
C TYR A 29 30.18 10.43 10.45
N GLU A 30 30.19 11.61 9.83
CA GLU A 30 29.00 12.45 9.70
C GLU A 30 27.96 11.81 8.78
N ALA A 31 28.40 11.17 7.68
CA ALA A 31 27.51 10.40 6.80
C ALA A 31 26.84 9.23 7.53
N GLN A 32 27.59 8.47 8.34
CA GLN A 32 27.05 7.43 9.22
C GLN A 32 25.98 7.99 10.17
N LYS A 33 26.27 9.12 10.83
CA LYS A 33 25.36 9.74 11.80
C LYS A 33 24.11 10.31 11.16
N VAL A 34 24.24 10.92 9.97
CA VAL A 34 23.10 11.37 9.20
C VAL A 34 22.18 10.22 8.83
N VAL A 35 22.71 9.10 8.33
CA VAL A 35 21.86 7.95 7.97
C VAL A 35 21.20 7.34 9.19
N ALA A 36 21.94 7.20 10.30
CA ALA A 36 21.37 6.72 11.56
C ALA A 36 20.24 7.64 12.07
N GLY A 37 20.45 8.96 12.07
CA GLY A 37 19.43 9.92 12.48
C GLY A 37 18.24 10.00 11.51
N TRP A 38 18.48 9.83 10.22
CA TRP A 38 17.45 9.78 9.19
C TRP A 38 16.57 8.54 9.35
N LEU A 39 17.14 7.34 9.51
CA LEU A 39 16.38 6.11 9.79
C LEU A 39 15.69 6.14 11.16
N LYS A 40 16.28 6.82 12.16
CA LYS A 40 15.63 7.03 13.46
C LYS A 40 14.42 7.97 13.36
N ALA A 41 14.46 8.95 12.46
CA ALA A 41 13.36 9.88 12.24
C ALA A 41 12.15 9.24 11.54
N ASP A 42 12.39 8.27 10.66
CA ASP A 42 11.36 7.45 10.04
C ASP A 42 11.99 6.10 9.59
N PRO A 43 11.52 4.97 10.15
CA PRO A 43 12.16 3.66 9.98
C PRO A 43 11.86 3.00 8.64
N GLU A 44 10.86 3.47 7.90
CA GLU A 44 10.41 2.90 6.61
C GLU A 44 10.31 3.99 5.54
N PRO A 45 11.44 4.59 5.13
CA PRO A 45 11.48 5.65 4.12
C PRO A 45 10.65 5.31 2.89
N LEU A 46 9.64 6.13 2.60
CA LEU A 46 8.78 5.98 1.44
C LEU A 46 8.24 4.53 1.27
N GLY A 47 8.00 3.84 2.38
CA GLY A 47 7.46 2.48 2.41
C GLY A 47 8.48 1.39 2.11
N MET A 48 9.78 1.71 2.06
CA MET A 48 10.86 0.75 1.78
C MET A 48 11.43 0.18 3.09
N THR A 49 11.57 -1.15 3.15
CA THR A 49 12.11 -1.86 4.32
C THR A 49 13.65 -1.91 4.25
N LEU A 50 14.30 -0.84 4.71
CA LEU A 50 15.76 -0.79 4.81
C LEU A 50 16.29 -1.41 6.10
N GLY A 51 17.54 -1.87 6.06
CA GLY A 51 18.26 -2.30 7.26
C GLY A 51 18.39 -1.19 8.31
N ARG A 52 18.22 -1.53 9.59
CA ARG A 52 18.12 -0.53 10.67
C ARG A 52 19.47 -0.14 11.28
N ARG A 53 20.55 -0.84 10.93
CA ARG A 53 21.90 -0.59 11.48
C ARG A 53 22.90 -0.33 10.37
N VAL A 54 23.72 0.70 10.54
CA VAL A 54 24.85 0.97 9.64
C VAL A 54 25.92 -0.11 9.83
N MET A 55 26.24 -0.85 8.77
CA MET A 55 27.32 -1.85 8.75
C MET A 55 28.66 -1.22 8.43
N LYS A 56 28.74 -0.47 7.33
CA LYS A 56 29.97 0.17 6.85
C LYS A 56 29.65 1.42 6.04
N VAL A 57 30.62 2.35 6.00
CA VAL A 57 30.59 3.53 5.12
C VAL A 57 31.74 3.43 4.15
N GLU A 58 31.43 3.52 2.87
CA GLU A 58 32.40 3.59 1.78
C GLU A 58 32.47 5.03 1.24
N THR A 59 33.69 5.53 1.01
CA THR A 59 33.93 6.92 0.60
C THR A 59 34.37 6.97 -0.85
N PHE A 60 33.73 7.83 -1.65
CA PHE A 60 34.08 8.07 -3.05
C PHE A 60 34.62 9.50 -3.19
N THR A 61 35.79 9.66 -3.80
CA THR A 61 36.54 10.93 -3.84
C THR A 61 36.71 11.48 -5.26
N ASP A 62 36.95 12.79 -5.37
CA ASP A 62 37.37 13.43 -6.62
C ASP A 62 38.87 13.19 -6.90
N ASP A 63 39.36 13.63 -8.06
CA ASP A 63 40.76 13.49 -8.48
C ASP A 63 41.77 14.18 -7.53
N ARG A 64 41.29 15.05 -6.63
CA ARG A 64 42.10 15.77 -5.63
C ARG A 64 42.02 15.10 -4.25
N GLY A 65 41.34 13.95 -4.15
CA GLY A 65 41.18 13.19 -2.91
C GLY A 65 40.12 13.76 -1.95
N GLY A 66 39.31 14.73 -2.38
CA GLY A 66 38.21 15.26 -1.58
C GLY A 66 36.97 14.38 -1.68
N PRO A 67 36.22 14.14 -0.58
CA PRO A 67 35.01 13.31 -0.63
C PRO A 67 33.96 13.94 -1.54
N VAL A 68 33.32 13.13 -2.38
CA VAL A 68 32.22 13.53 -3.28
C VAL A 68 30.90 13.00 -2.77
N TYR A 69 30.90 11.73 -2.37
CA TYR A 69 29.76 11.07 -1.76
C TYR A 69 30.20 9.87 -0.93
N TYR A 70 29.26 9.34 -0.17
CA TYR A 70 29.41 8.16 0.65
C TYR A 70 28.30 7.16 0.32
N VAL A 71 28.63 5.88 0.44
CA VAL A 71 27.63 4.80 0.42
C VAL A 71 27.64 4.15 1.79
N VAL A 72 26.49 4.23 2.46
CA VAL A 72 26.28 3.69 3.80
C VAL A 72 25.47 2.41 3.67
N TYR A 73 26.10 1.28 3.96
CA TYR A 73 25.49 -0.04 3.86
C TYR A 73 24.78 -0.41 5.17
N LEU A 74 23.66 -1.10 5.06
CA LEU A 74 22.74 -1.37 6.17
C LEU A 74 22.59 -2.88 6.44
N GLN A 75 22.22 -3.24 7.67
CA GLN A 75 21.90 -4.61 8.10
C GLN A 75 20.40 -4.72 8.44
N PRO A 76 19.66 -5.76 7.96
CA PRO A 76 20.15 -6.92 7.20
C PRO A 76 20.47 -6.67 5.72
N SER A 77 19.88 -5.66 5.09
CA SER A 77 20.09 -5.33 3.66
C SER A 77 19.86 -3.83 3.41
N GLY A 78 20.26 -3.34 2.23
CA GLY A 78 20.05 -1.98 1.79
C GLY A 78 21.30 -1.10 1.82
N PHE A 79 21.28 -0.02 1.04
CA PHE A 79 22.28 1.04 1.10
C PHE A 79 21.66 2.43 0.96
N VAL A 80 22.40 3.45 1.43
CA VAL A 80 22.03 4.86 1.32
C VAL A 80 23.19 5.66 0.74
N VAL A 81 22.91 6.43 -0.32
CA VAL A 81 23.84 7.35 -0.96
C VAL A 81 23.74 8.71 -0.28
N VAL A 82 24.86 9.18 0.27
CA VAL A 82 24.96 10.42 1.04
C VAL A 82 25.91 11.41 0.37
N SER A 83 25.55 12.69 0.31
CA SER A 83 26.42 13.70 -0.31
C SER A 83 27.68 14.04 0.50
N GLY A 84 28.74 14.47 -0.18
CA GLY A 84 30.04 14.80 0.43
C GLY A 84 30.20 16.24 0.93
N ASP A 85 29.13 17.04 0.95
CA ASP A 85 29.19 18.46 1.34
C ASP A 85 27.86 18.91 1.97
N ASP A 86 27.92 19.69 3.05
CA ASP A 86 26.72 20.08 3.81
C ASP A 86 25.82 21.10 3.11
N LEU A 87 26.26 21.67 1.97
CA LEU A 87 25.45 22.49 1.08
C LEU A 87 24.58 21.68 0.11
N VAL A 88 24.79 20.37 0.02
CA VAL A 88 23.97 19.46 -0.79
C VAL A 88 23.06 18.65 0.12
N GLU A 89 21.87 18.30 -0.39
CA GLU A 89 20.91 17.45 0.32
C GLU A 89 21.62 16.21 0.90
N PRO A 90 21.44 15.90 2.20
CA PRO A 90 22.18 14.81 2.84
C PRO A 90 21.94 13.46 2.16
N ILE A 91 20.68 13.07 2.00
CA ILE A 91 20.31 11.75 1.46
C ILE A 91 19.91 11.91 -0.01
N ILE A 92 20.66 11.30 -0.91
CA ILE A 92 20.50 11.46 -2.36
C ILE A 92 19.69 10.32 -2.95
N GLY A 93 19.91 9.10 -2.49
CA GLY A 93 19.11 7.95 -2.91
C GLY A 93 19.35 6.75 -2.02
N PHE A 94 18.46 5.77 -2.11
CA PHE A 94 18.50 4.56 -1.29
C PHE A 94 17.78 3.42 -2.00
N ALA A 95 18.21 2.20 -1.70
CA ALA A 95 17.65 0.96 -2.20
C ALA A 95 17.72 -0.10 -1.10
N ASP A 96 16.80 -1.07 -1.12
CA ASP A 96 16.70 -2.17 -0.17
C ASP A 96 17.61 -3.36 -0.52
N ASP A 97 18.24 -3.35 -1.69
CA ASP A 97 19.26 -4.29 -2.07
C ASP A 97 20.59 -4.03 -1.31
N GLY A 98 21.26 -5.12 -0.92
CA GLY A 98 22.45 -5.06 -0.06
C GLY A 98 23.74 -4.65 -0.79
N THR A 99 23.68 -4.39 -2.09
CA THR A 99 24.85 -4.28 -2.97
C THR A 99 24.79 -3.03 -3.83
N TYR A 100 25.69 -2.08 -3.59
CA TYR A 100 25.91 -0.96 -4.49
C TYR A 100 27.09 -1.26 -5.43
N GLU A 101 26.91 -1.03 -6.74
CA GLU A 101 27.97 -1.19 -7.73
C GLU A 101 28.33 0.17 -8.34
N ALA A 102 29.47 0.74 -7.90
CA ALA A 102 29.95 2.05 -8.35
C ALA A 102 30.52 2.08 -9.79
N SER A 103 30.28 1.01 -10.56
CA SER A 103 30.79 0.86 -11.93
C SER A 103 30.08 1.80 -12.90
N PHE A 104 30.80 2.30 -13.91
CA PHE A 104 30.20 3.02 -15.02
C PHE A 104 29.37 2.11 -15.96
N GLU A 105 29.47 0.80 -15.80
CA GLU A 105 28.62 -0.18 -16.49
C GLU A 105 27.30 -0.42 -15.76
N ASN A 106 27.21 -0.05 -14.46
CA ASN A 106 25.98 -0.09 -13.69
C ASN A 106 25.27 1.26 -13.81
N PRO A 107 23.97 1.32 -14.14
CA PRO A 107 23.30 2.59 -14.43
C PRO A 107 23.14 3.47 -13.21
N LEU A 108 22.83 2.89 -12.04
CA LEU A 108 22.76 3.67 -10.81
C LEU A 108 24.14 4.12 -10.39
N GLY A 109 25.16 3.25 -10.50
CA GLY A 109 26.55 3.57 -10.21
C GLY A 109 27.06 4.77 -11.00
N ALA A 110 26.87 4.74 -12.32
CA ALA A 110 27.17 5.85 -13.21
C ALA A 110 26.31 7.09 -12.91
N LEU A 111 24.99 6.95 -12.73
CA LEU A 111 24.10 8.09 -12.43
C LEU A 111 24.55 8.83 -11.17
N VAL A 112 24.76 8.10 -10.07
CA VAL A 112 25.21 8.62 -8.77
C VAL A 112 26.56 9.33 -8.90
N THR A 113 27.53 8.66 -9.52
CA THR A 113 28.90 9.19 -9.64
C THR A 113 28.91 10.50 -10.42
N ASN A 114 28.16 10.59 -11.52
CA ASN A 114 28.10 11.79 -12.34
C ASN A 114 27.30 12.92 -11.68
N ASP A 115 26.14 12.60 -11.12
CA ASP A 115 25.28 13.56 -10.42
C ASP A 115 26.04 14.22 -9.28
N LEU A 116 26.65 13.42 -8.40
CA LEU A 116 27.31 13.96 -7.21
C LEU A 116 28.60 14.69 -7.55
N ASN A 117 29.37 14.26 -8.54
CA ASN A 117 30.48 15.07 -9.05
C ASN A 117 29.99 16.44 -9.58
N GLY A 118 28.87 16.46 -10.32
CA GLY A 118 28.25 17.70 -10.80
C GLY A 118 27.78 18.62 -9.67
N ARG A 119 27.04 18.08 -8.70
CA ARG A 119 26.58 18.83 -7.51
C ARG A 119 27.76 19.37 -6.68
N MET A 120 28.79 18.55 -6.47
CA MET A 120 30.02 18.95 -5.76
C MET A 120 30.78 20.05 -6.51
N ALA A 121 30.93 19.93 -7.83
CA ALA A 121 31.56 20.96 -8.64
C ALA A 121 30.77 22.27 -8.58
N GLY A 122 29.44 22.22 -8.61
CA GLY A 122 28.57 23.39 -8.47
C GLY A 122 28.80 24.14 -7.17
N VAL A 123 28.78 23.45 -6.03
CA VAL A 123 28.97 24.10 -4.71
C VAL A 123 30.42 24.53 -4.47
N ARG A 124 31.42 23.80 -5.00
CA ARG A 124 32.85 24.10 -4.82
C ARG A 124 33.40 25.15 -5.79
N ASN A 125 32.89 25.25 -7.03
CA ASN A 125 33.36 26.25 -8.03
C ASN A 125 32.67 27.62 -7.91
N THR A 126 31.46 27.70 -7.35
CA THR A 126 30.81 28.99 -7.08
C THR A 126 31.64 29.85 -6.10
N PHE A 127 32.51 29.20 -5.31
CA PHE A 127 33.43 29.84 -4.38
C PHE A 127 34.75 30.31 -5.00
N SER A 128 35.28 29.64 -6.03
CA SER A 128 36.51 30.10 -6.71
C SER A 128 36.28 31.37 -7.53
N LEU A 129 35.08 31.56 -8.10
CA LEU A 129 34.69 32.79 -8.80
C LEU A 129 34.35 33.97 -7.88
N GLN A 130 34.13 33.77 -6.58
CA GLN A 130 33.97 34.87 -5.63
C GLN A 130 35.30 35.46 -5.14
N LEU A 131 36.42 34.79 -5.39
CA LEU A 131 37.77 35.27 -5.09
C LEU A 131 38.41 36.05 -6.25
N ASP A 132 38.01 35.78 -7.49
CA ASP A 132 38.49 36.48 -8.69
C ASP A 132 37.40 37.42 -9.23
N GLY A 133 37.50 38.69 -8.86
CA GLY A 133 36.45 39.68 -9.13
C GLY A 133 36.27 40.03 -10.60
N GLU A 134 35.33 39.38 -11.29
CA GLU A 134 34.55 39.97 -12.39
C GLU A 134 33.12 39.43 -12.37
N ILE A 135 32.13 40.33 -12.45
CA ILE A 135 30.69 40.03 -12.37
C ILE A 135 30.11 39.92 -13.79
N PRO A 136 29.61 38.76 -14.24
CA PRO A 136 28.64 38.71 -15.33
C PRO A 136 27.22 38.61 -14.76
N ARG A 137 26.39 39.61 -15.09
CA ARG A 137 24.96 39.61 -14.79
C ARG A 137 24.26 38.58 -15.68
N PHE A 138 23.74 37.50 -15.10
CA PHE A 138 22.69 36.68 -15.73
C PHE A 138 21.32 37.08 -15.17
N ARG A 139 20.46 37.61 -16.04
CA ARG A 139 19.02 37.85 -15.84
C ARG A 139 18.24 36.65 -16.39
N GLY A 140 17.14 36.29 -15.73
CA GLY A 140 15.98 35.62 -16.33
C GLY A 140 15.63 34.27 -15.73
N ASP A 141 14.45 34.22 -15.10
CA ASP A 141 13.59 33.04 -14.88
C ASP A 141 14.01 32.01 -13.83
N ARG A 142 13.92 32.42 -12.55
CA ARG A 142 13.54 31.50 -11.47
C ARG A 142 12.00 31.49 -11.37
N PRO A 143 11.33 30.32 -11.40
CA PRO A 143 9.93 30.24 -11.00
C PRO A 143 9.79 30.72 -9.55
N ALA A 144 8.73 31.48 -9.27
CA ALA A 144 8.41 31.90 -7.92
C ALA A 144 8.29 30.67 -7.01
N PRO A 145 8.93 30.65 -5.83
CA PRO A 145 8.74 29.56 -4.89
C PRO A 145 7.26 29.53 -4.49
N ALA A 146 6.64 28.37 -4.61
CA ALA A 146 5.43 28.05 -3.86
C ALA A 146 5.70 28.45 -2.40
N LYS A 147 4.70 29.06 -1.73
CA LYS A 147 4.81 29.53 -0.34
C LYS A 147 5.47 28.44 0.51
N ALA A 148 6.75 28.64 0.80
CA ALA A 148 7.54 27.74 1.61
C ALA A 148 7.02 27.79 3.04
N GLY A 149 6.35 26.74 3.47
CA GLY A 149 6.36 26.34 4.88
C GLY A 149 7.83 26.15 5.31
N ALA A 150 8.15 26.57 6.53
CA ALA A 150 9.50 26.72 7.02
C ALA A 150 10.28 25.39 7.12
N GLY A 151 11.03 25.03 6.07
CA GLY A 151 12.02 23.95 6.09
C GLY A 151 13.43 24.51 5.85
N GLY A 152 14.34 24.33 6.80
CA GLY A 152 15.72 24.80 6.68
C GLY A 152 16.47 24.14 5.52
N GLY A 153 17.30 24.90 4.80
CA GLY A 153 18.10 24.38 3.68
C GLY A 153 19.05 23.22 4.06
N PRO A 154 19.78 22.64 3.10
CA PRO A 154 20.54 21.39 3.28
C PRO A 154 21.38 21.30 4.57
N GLN A 155 22.09 22.37 4.93
CA GLN A 155 22.89 22.44 6.16
C GLN A 155 22.07 22.24 7.45
N SER A 156 20.81 22.66 7.47
CA SER A 156 19.92 22.46 8.61
C SER A 156 19.52 20.99 8.75
N LYS A 157 19.27 20.32 7.61
CA LYS A 157 18.97 18.88 7.59
C LYS A 157 20.18 18.05 8.03
N TRP A 158 21.38 18.38 7.55
CA TRP A 158 22.64 17.77 8.00
C TRP A 158 22.80 17.86 9.52
N ARG A 159 22.71 19.07 10.08
CA ARG A 159 22.83 19.26 11.54
C ARG A 159 21.76 18.51 12.32
N TYR A 160 20.53 18.52 11.82
CA TYR A 160 19.40 17.84 12.47
C TYR A 160 19.61 16.33 12.54
N PHE A 161 19.91 15.68 11.42
CA PHE A 161 20.10 14.22 11.39
C PHE A 161 21.37 13.78 12.12
N ILE A 162 22.47 14.55 12.05
CA ILE A 162 23.65 14.27 12.90
C ILE A 162 23.26 14.32 14.38
N GLY A 163 22.54 15.37 14.81
CA GLY A 163 22.08 15.50 16.19
C GLY A 163 21.22 14.32 16.63
N LEU A 164 20.28 13.86 15.80
CA LEU A 164 19.47 12.66 16.07
C LEU A 164 20.31 11.37 16.15
N GLY A 165 21.29 11.21 15.28
CA GLY A 165 22.17 10.04 15.25
C GLY A 165 23.22 10.02 16.37
N GLU A 166 23.51 11.16 16.98
CA GLU A 166 24.43 11.30 18.13
C GLU A 166 23.73 11.23 19.49
N ALA A 167 22.44 11.55 19.55
CA ALA A 167 21.68 11.51 20.78
C ALA A 167 21.51 10.07 21.29
N SER A 168 21.95 9.83 22.53
CA SER A 168 21.73 8.57 23.25
C SER A 168 20.25 8.31 23.53
N GLU A 169 19.41 9.35 23.55
CA GLU A 169 17.94 9.32 23.56
C GLU A 169 17.38 10.71 23.22
N GLY A 170 16.12 10.77 22.75
CA GLY A 170 15.48 11.92 22.10
C GLY A 170 15.61 13.25 22.85
N GLY A 171 16.13 14.27 22.16
CA GLY A 171 16.31 15.59 22.75
C GLY A 171 16.70 16.68 21.75
N PHE A 172 15.89 16.90 20.71
CA PHE A 172 15.91 18.17 19.95
C PHE A 172 14.49 18.56 19.52
N GLY A 173 14.11 19.80 19.83
CA GLY A 173 12.78 20.35 19.52
C GLY A 173 12.50 20.48 18.03
N LEU A 174 11.22 20.34 17.66
CA LEU A 174 10.66 20.46 16.31
C LEU A 174 11.19 21.70 15.57
N MET A 175 12.10 21.50 14.62
CA MET A 175 12.14 22.36 13.43
C MET A 175 10.93 21.99 12.56
N GLY A 176 10.29 22.96 11.90
CA GLY A 176 9.07 22.79 11.09
C GLY A 176 9.21 21.95 9.80
N LEU A 177 10.09 20.95 9.77
CA LEU A 177 10.13 19.95 8.72
C LEU A 177 8.97 18.96 8.94
N THR A 178 8.22 18.64 7.89
CA THR A 178 7.29 17.50 7.93
C THR A 178 8.13 16.22 7.95
N PHE A 179 8.24 15.60 9.12
CA PHE A 179 9.13 14.45 9.38
C PHE A 179 8.61 13.10 8.88
N VAL A 180 7.43 13.07 8.25
CA VAL A 180 6.78 11.84 7.77
C VAL A 180 7.03 11.66 6.27
N SER A 181 7.29 10.43 5.84
CA SER A 181 7.23 10.04 4.44
C SER A 181 5.83 10.32 3.87
N ASP A 182 5.74 11.23 2.90
CA ASP A 182 4.52 11.55 2.15
C ASP A 182 4.63 10.89 0.78
N ILE A 183 4.36 9.59 0.74
CA ILE A 183 4.30 8.81 -0.49
C ILE A 183 3.11 9.31 -1.31
N ARG A 184 3.37 9.74 -2.54
CA ARG A 184 2.33 10.19 -3.47
C ARG A 184 1.91 9.06 -4.38
N VAL A 185 2.89 8.42 -5.00
CA VAL A 185 2.68 7.27 -5.89
C VAL A 185 3.73 6.23 -5.53
N ILE A 186 3.27 5.05 -5.09
CA ILE A 186 4.12 3.87 -4.93
C ILE A 186 4.60 3.39 -6.32
N PRO A 187 5.72 2.66 -6.40
CA PRO A 187 6.21 2.11 -7.67
C PRO A 187 5.12 1.34 -8.42
N LEU A 188 4.76 1.82 -9.62
CA LEU A 188 3.68 1.26 -10.43
C LEU A 188 4.13 -0.02 -11.17
N VAL A 189 5.38 -0.04 -11.65
CA VAL A 189 5.89 -1.13 -12.48
C VAL A 189 6.44 -2.24 -11.59
N GLN A 190 5.72 -3.35 -11.53
CA GLN A 190 6.08 -4.48 -10.66
C GLN A 190 7.12 -5.43 -11.27
N SER A 191 7.36 -5.34 -12.58
CA SER A 191 8.33 -6.18 -13.27
C SER A 191 9.76 -5.76 -12.94
N GLU A 192 10.63 -6.72 -12.67
CA GLU A 192 12.07 -6.55 -12.43
C GLU A 192 12.83 -7.24 -13.57
N TRP A 193 12.70 -6.72 -14.79
CA TRP A 193 13.27 -7.34 -15.99
C TRP A 193 14.66 -6.81 -16.32
N GLY A 194 15.47 -7.65 -16.98
CA GLY A 194 16.81 -7.33 -17.44
C GLY A 194 16.95 -7.45 -18.95
N GLN A 195 18.18 -7.57 -19.44
CA GLN A 195 18.48 -7.50 -20.87
C GLN A 195 18.93 -8.82 -21.50
N GLN A 196 19.33 -9.80 -20.70
CA GLN A 196 19.92 -11.06 -21.19
C GLN A 196 19.20 -12.27 -20.59
N ASP A 197 19.86 -12.96 -19.66
CA ASP A 197 19.40 -14.14 -18.99
C ASP A 197 18.67 -13.80 -17.68
N ALA A 198 17.82 -14.74 -17.27
CA ALA A 198 17.34 -14.85 -15.92
C ALA A 198 17.69 -16.26 -15.45
N CYS A 199 18.22 -16.39 -14.23
CA CYS A 199 18.58 -17.69 -13.66
C CYS A 199 19.56 -18.51 -14.52
N GLY A 200 20.49 -17.84 -15.20
CA GLY A 200 21.50 -18.47 -16.06
C GLY A 200 20.96 -19.05 -17.38
N SER A 201 19.71 -18.74 -17.75
CA SER A 201 19.06 -19.18 -18.98
C SER A 201 18.52 -18.00 -19.78
N TYR A 202 18.55 -18.09 -21.12
CA TYR A 202 18.00 -17.03 -21.98
C TYR A 202 16.54 -16.73 -21.63
N CYS A 203 16.24 -15.45 -21.42
CA CYS A 203 14.92 -14.97 -21.00
C CYS A 203 14.53 -13.73 -21.81
N TYR A 204 15.13 -12.59 -21.50
CA TYR A 204 14.83 -11.32 -22.17
C TYR A 204 15.39 -11.30 -23.60
N ASN A 205 16.53 -11.95 -23.82
CA ASN A 205 17.18 -12.11 -25.11
C ASN A 205 16.80 -13.40 -25.86
N TYR A 206 15.70 -14.07 -25.47
CA TYR A 206 15.36 -15.40 -25.99
C TYR A 206 15.34 -15.45 -27.52
N TYR A 207 14.69 -14.47 -28.14
CA TYR A 207 14.57 -14.38 -29.60
C TYR A 207 15.50 -13.35 -30.23
N SER A 208 16.25 -12.59 -29.44
CA SER A 208 17.23 -11.62 -29.96
C SER A 208 18.24 -12.32 -30.88
N PRO A 209 18.64 -11.71 -32.02
CA PRO A 209 19.56 -12.35 -32.95
C PRO A 209 20.85 -12.79 -32.24
N ARG A 210 21.25 -14.06 -32.40
CA ARG A 210 22.40 -14.68 -31.70
C ARG A 210 22.34 -14.54 -30.15
N HIS A 211 21.15 -14.39 -29.57
CA HIS A 211 20.94 -14.12 -28.14
C HIS A 211 21.75 -12.91 -27.62
N ARG A 212 21.99 -11.91 -28.48
CA ARG A 212 22.52 -10.61 -28.02
C ARG A 212 21.56 -10.00 -26.99
N PRO A 213 22.04 -9.17 -26.03
CA PRO A 213 21.15 -8.43 -25.14
C PRO A 213 19.98 -7.80 -25.91
N CYS A 214 18.76 -7.83 -25.37
CA CYS A 214 17.62 -7.22 -26.04
C CYS A 214 17.75 -5.68 -26.11
N GLY A 215 18.53 -5.07 -25.21
CA GLY A 215 18.82 -3.65 -25.14
C GLY A 215 17.93 -2.92 -24.13
N CYS A 216 18.45 -1.84 -23.54
CA CYS A 216 17.77 -1.10 -22.49
C CYS A 216 16.43 -0.53 -22.96
N VAL A 217 16.37 0.05 -24.16
CA VAL A 217 15.15 0.59 -24.77
C VAL A 217 14.06 -0.49 -24.92
N ALA A 218 14.43 -1.68 -25.41
CA ALA A 218 13.49 -2.79 -25.54
C ALA A 218 12.99 -3.27 -24.18
N THR A 219 13.88 -3.32 -23.19
CA THR A 219 13.55 -3.75 -21.82
C THR A 219 12.53 -2.82 -21.17
N VAL A 220 12.79 -1.51 -21.18
CA VAL A 220 11.87 -0.53 -20.58
C VAL A 220 10.53 -0.45 -21.32
N MET A 221 10.53 -0.55 -22.65
CA MET A 221 9.28 -0.65 -23.42
C MET A 221 8.47 -1.89 -23.05
N ALA A 222 9.13 -3.05 -22.96
CA ALA A 222 8.47 -4.31 -22.63
C ALA A 222 7.87 -4.29 -21.21
N GLN A 223 8.57 -3.71 -20.24
CA GLN A 223 8.07 -3.55 -18.88
C GLN A 223 6.87 -2.59 -18.81
N VAL A 224 6.89 -1.44 -19.52
CA VAL A 224 5.73 -0.52 -19.58
C VAL A 224 4.53 -1.18 -20.28
N MET A 225 4.77 -1.96 -21.34
CA MET A 225 3.70 -2.72 -22.00
C MET A 225 3.16 -3.83 -21.11
N ARG A 226 4.01 -4.49 -20.32
CA ARG A 226 3.60 -5.48 -19.33
C ARG A 226 2.76 -4.85 -18.21
N TYR A 227 3.11 -3.65 -17.76
CA TYR A 227 2.32 -2.91 -16.76
C TYR A 227 0.90 -2.61 -17.27
N HIS A 228 0.76 -2.19 -18.53
CA HIS A 228 -0.56 -1.94 -19.12
C HIS A 228 -1.28 -3.21 -19.60
N GLU A 229 -0.60 -4.35 -19.64
CA GLU A 229 -1.03 -5.58 -20.34
C GLU A 229 -1.58 -5.27 -21.74
N TYR A 230 -0.85 -4.43 -22.47
CA TYR A 230 -1.29 -3.85 -23.74
C TYR A 230 -0.19 -3.96 -24.81
N PRO A 231 -0.51 -4.35 -26.07
CA PRO A 231 -1.86 -4.44 -26.66
C PRO A 231 -2.65 -5.71 -26.33
N ALA A 232 -3.97 -5.57 -26.19
CA ALA A 232 -4.88 -6.70 -25.98
C ALA A 232 -5.03 -7.58 -27.23
N MET A 233 -4.83 -7.01 -28.42
CA MET A 233 -4.90 -7.70 -29.71
C MET A 233 -3.51 -7.97 -30.27
N GLY A 234 -3.43 -8.90 -31.23
CA GLY A 234 -2.19 -9.15 -31.97
C GLY A 234 -1.67 -7.90 -32.68
N ILE A 235 -0.34 -7.75 -32.69
CA ILE A 235 0.33 -6.62 -33.34
C ILE A 235 0.50 -6.82 -34.86
N GLY A 236 0.37 -8.04 -35.37
CA GLY A 236 0.73 -8.40 -36.73
C GLY A 236 2.23 -8.57 -36.94
N VAL A 237 2.59 -8.95 -38.17
CA VAL A 237 3.99 -9.14 -38.60
C VAL A 237 4.43 -7.90 -39.37
N HIS A 238 5.38 -7.16 -38.81
CA HIS A 238 5.94 -5.94 -39.35
C HIS A 238 7.41 -6.13 -39.68
N GLU A 239 7.87 -5.58 -40.80
CA GLU A 239 9.25 -5.68 -41.26
C GLU A 239 10.07 -4.45 -40.85
N PHE A 240 11.26 -4.68 -40.31
CA PHE A 240 12.22 -3.65 -39.93
C PHE A 240 13.64 -4.02 -40.37
N THR A 241 14.47 -2.99 -40.56
CA THR A 241 15.93 -3.16 -40.73
C THR A 241 16.59 -2.99 -39.36
N ILE A 242 17.24 -4.05 -38.88
CA ILE A 242 18.05 -4.06 -37.67
C ILE A 242 19.54 -4.15 -38.04
N GLN A 243 20.45 -3.92 -37.09
CA GLN A 243 21.87 -4.20 -37.28
C GLN A 243 22.32 -5.29 -36.29
N LEU A 244 23.11 -6.25 -36.77
CA LEU A 244 23.75 -7.27 -35.95
C LEU A 244 25.26 -7.24 -36.20
N ASP A 245 26.03 -6.93 -35.15
CA ASP A 245 27.49 -6.86 -35.20
C ASP A 245 28.00 -6.01 -36.40
N GLY A 246 27.33 -4.88 -36.68
CA GLY A 246 27.66 -3.94 -37.76
C GLY A 246 27.13 -4.30 -39.15
N SER A 247 26.34 -5.36 -39.29
CA SER A 247 25.72 -5.77 -40.56
C SER A 247 24.20 -5.60 -40.51
N GLU A 248 23.62 -4.94 -41.51
CA GLU A 248 22.16 -4.80 -41.63
C GLU A 248 21.47 -6.15 -41.90
N GLN A 249 20.34 -6.36 -41.26
CA GLN A 249 19.47 -7.53 -41.46
C GLN A 249 18.01 -7.10 -41.46
N THR A 250 17.22 -7.76 -42.30
CA THR A 250 15.76 -7.69 -42.21
C THR A 250 15.28 -8.57 -41.07
N ALA A 251 14.44 -8.03 -40.19
CA ALA A 251 13.80 -8.74 -39.11
C ALA A 251 12.30 -8.43 -39.07
N HIS A 252 11.52 -9.38 -38.58
CA HIS A 252 10.07 -9.25 -38.47
C HIS A 252 9.64 -9.37 -37.01
N THR A 253 8.61 -8.62 -36.63
CA THR A 253 7.91 -8.85 -35.36
C THR A 253 7.22 -10.20 -35.38
N ARG A 254 7.10 -10.81 -34.20
CA ARG A 254 6.57 -12.17 -34.00
C ARG A 254 5.19 -12.16 -33.37
N GLY A 255 4.84 -11.19 -32.53
CA GLY A 255 3.69 -11.31 -31.63
C GLY A 255 3.87 -12.45 -30.60
N GLY A 256 2.87 -12.67 -29.76
CA GLY A 256 2.97 -13.69 -28.70
C GLY A 256 2.97 -15.13 -29.20
N ASP A 257 2.40 -15.38 -30.38
CA ASP A 257 2.28 -16.72 -30.99
C ASP A 257 3.32 -17.00 -32.09
N GLY A 258 4.21 -16.05 -32.36
CA GLY A 258 5.20 -16.14 -33.44
C GLY A 258 4.68 -15.83 -34.85
N SER A 259 3.40 -15.49 -35.01
CA SER A 259 2.73 -15.17 -36.28
C SER A 259 2.01 -13.81 -36.29
N GLY A 260 2.31 -12.94 -35.32
CA GLY A 260 1.75 -11.61 -35.13
C GLY A 260 0.53 -11.57 -34.20
N GLY A 261 0.20 -12.67 -33.53
CA GLY A 261 -0.93 -12.79 -32.60
C GLY A 261 -0.70 -12.13 -31.24
N PRO A 262 -1.72 -12.17 -30.36
CA PRO A 262 -1.72 -11.48 -29.06
C PRO A 262 -0.65 -12.04 -28.12
N TYR A 263 -0.19 -11.20 -27.19
CA TYR A 263 0.75 -11.59 -26.15
C TYR A 263 0.05 -12.38 -25.03
N ASN A 264 0.73 -13.38 -24.48
CA ASN A 264 0.27 -14.07 -23.28
C ASN A 264 0.81 -13.39 -22.02
N TRP A 265 0.06 -12.41 -21.49
CA TRP A 265 0.48 -11.60 -20.34
C TRP A 265 0.62 -12.40 -19.03
N SER A 266 -0.17 -13.46 -18.85
CA SER A 266 -0.11 -14.31 -17.66
C SER A 266 1.16 -15.17 -17.59
N ASP A 267 1.75 -15.52 -18.75
CA ASP A 267 3.04 -16.22 -18.82
C ASP A 267 4.24 -15.26 -18.63
N MET A 268 4.03 -13.95 -18.66
CA MET A 268 5.09 -12.96 -18.46
C MET A 268 5.31 -12.68 -16.97
N VAL A 269 6.06 -13.57 -16.32
CA VAL A 269 6.45 -13.48 -14.90
C VAL A 269 7.13 -12.14 -14.58
N LEU A 270 6.67 -11.48 -13.52
CA LEU A 270 7.15 -10.14 -13.14
C LEU A 270 8.61 -10.13 -12.64
N ARG A 271 9.02 -11.15 -11.87
CA ARG A 271 10.36 -11.24 -11.27
C ARG A 271 11.08 -12.56 -11.62
N PRO A 272 11.52 -12.75 -12.87
CA PRO A 272 12.12 -14.01 -13.31
C PRO A 272 13.36 -14.42 -12.51
N GLN A 273 14.24 -13.46 -12.19
CA GLN A 273 15.48 -13.71 -11.45
C GLN A 273 15.25 -14.21 -10.02
N SER A 274 14.13 -13.84 -9.40
CA SER A 274 13.74 -14.29 -8.06
C SER A 274 12.89 -15.58 -8.10
N SER A 275 12.54 -16.07 -9.30
CA SER A 275 11.65 -17.23 -9.52
C SER A 275 12.39 -18.43 -10.13
N CYS A 276 13.69 -18.58 -9.90
CA CYS A 276 14.51 -19.56 -10.61
C CYS A 276 14.08 -21.02 -10.46
N SER A 277 13.45 -21.38 -9.34
CA SER A 277 12.97 -22.74 -9.08
C SER A 277 11.67 -23.09 -9.82
N THR A 278 10.92 -22.08 -10.27
CA THR A 278 9.59 -22.24 -10.89
C THR A 278 9.51 -21.70 -12.32
N LEU A 279 10.52 -20.94 -12.78
CA LEU A 279 10.53 -20.30 -14.10
C LEU A 279 10.63 -21.32 -15.24
N THR A 280 9.54 -21.47 -16.00
CA THR A 280 9.44 -22.38 -17.14
C THR A 280 10.02 -21.79 -18.43
N GLU A 281 10.26 -22.66 -19.43
CA GLU A 281 10.73 -22.21 -20.75
C GLU A 281 9.68 -21.38 -21.50
N SER A 282 8.39 -21.75 -21.41
CA SER A 282 7.30 -20.99 -22.05
C SER A 282 7.18 -19.57 -21.49
N GLN A 283 7.34 -19.41 -20.17
CA GLN A 283 7.35 -18.09 -19.53
C GLN A 283 8.54 -17.24 -20.00
N ARG A 284 9.74 -17.84 -20.12
CA ARG A 284 10.91 -17.15 -20.70
C ARG A 284 10.69 -16.78 -22.16
N GLN A 285 10.03 -17.64 -22.94
CA GLN A 285 9.67 -17.35 -24.33
C GLN A 285 8.64 -16.22 -24.42
N ALA A 286 7.64 -16.16 -23.54
CA ALA A 286 6.66 -15.10 -23.51
C ALA A 286 7.32 -13.72 -23.27
N ILE A 287 8.19 -13.63 -22.24
CA ILE A 287 8.97 -12.42 -21.96
C ILE A 287 9.90 -12.09 -23.14
N GLY A 288 10.61 -13.10 -23.66
CA GLY A 288 11.51 -12.93 -24.79
C GLY A 288 10.82 -12.47 -26.07
N ALA A 289 9.54 -12.84 -26.29
CA ALA A 289 8.77 -12.43 -27.47
C ALA A 289 8.50 -10.92 -27.45
N ILE A 290 8.02 -10.39 -26.32
CA ILE A 290 7.76 -8.95 -26.20
C ILE A 290 9.05 -8.13 -26.19
N CYS A 291 10.12 -8.60 -25.52
CA CYS A 291 11.43 -7.94 -25.57
C CYS A 291 12.02 -7.91 -26.99
N TYR A 292 11.87 -9.00 -27.74
CA TYR A 292 12.32 -9.07 -29.13
C TYR A 292 11.52 -8.13 -30.04
N ASP A 293 10.19 -8.14 -29.94
CA ASP A 293 9.34 -7.28 -30.77
C ASP A 293 9.60 -5.80 -30.47
N ALA A 294 9.76 -5.46 -29.19
CA ALA A 294 10.19 -4.12 -28.79
C ALA A 294 11.54 -3.76 -29.44
N GLY A 295 12.55 -4.63 -29.36
CA GLY A 295 13.86 -4.41 -29.99
C GLY A 295 13.80 -4.26 -31.52
N VAL A 296 13.07 -5.13 -32.21
CA VAL A 296 12.93 -5.05 -33.68
C VAL A 296 12.22 -3.77 -34.10
N SER A 297 11.15 -3.38 -33.40
CA SER A 297 10.37 -2.19 -33.72
C SER A 297 11.16 -0.88 -33.60
N VAL A 298 12.21 -0.86 -32.77
CA VAL A 298 13.10 0.30 -32.59
C VAL A 298 14.38 0.22 -33.42
N LYS A 299 14.43 -0.67 -34.42
CA LYS A 299 15.58 -0.84 -35.34
C LYS A 299 16.89 -1.11 -34.58
N MET A 300 16.80 -1.93 -33.52
CA MET A 300 17.90 -2.17 -32.57
C MET A 300 19.22 -2.52 -33.26
N VAL A 301 20.30 -1.92 -32.76
CA VAL A 301 21.68 -2.30 -33.08
C VAL A 301 22.14 -3.33 -32.05
N TYR A 302 22.11 -4.60 -32.43
CA TYR A 302 22.50 -5.72 -31.59
C TYR A 302 24.02 -5.98 -31.64
N SER A 303 24.66 -6.05 -30.47
CA SER A 303 26.07 -6.44 -30.36
C SER A 303 26.35 -7.31 -29.13
N SER A 304 27.52 -7.96 -29.09
CA SER A 304 27.95 -8.72 -27.89
C SER A 304 28.22 -7.84 -26.67
N ALA A 305 28.54 -6.57 -26.86
CA ALA A 305 28.92 -5.64 -25.80
C ALA A 305 27.72 -4.87 -25.21
N GLY A 306 26.54 -4.99 -25.81
CA GLY A 306 25.37 -4.19 -25.49
C GLY A 306 24.57 -3.87 -26.76
N SER A 307 23.27 -3.64 -26.62
CA SER A 307 22.39 -3.32 -27.75
C SER A 307 21.74 -1.96 -27.53
N GLY A 308 21.71 -1.12 -28.56
CA GLY A 308 21.26 0.27 -28.48
C GLY A 308 20.25 0.65 -29.57
N ALA A 309 19.36 1.59 -29.23
CA ALA A 309 18.36 2.15 -30.13
C ALA A 309 18.03 3.60 -29.74
N LEU A 310 17.37 4.34 -30.64
CA LEU A 310 16.94 5.70 -30.35
C LEU A 310 15.59 5.71 -29.62
N MET A 311 15.47 6.54 -28.59
CA MET A 311 14.20 6.72 -27.88
C MET A 311 13.09 7.36 -28.72
N SER A 312 13.44 8.09 -29.79
CA SER A 312 12.47 8.57 -30.78
C SER A 312 11.80 7.41 -31.52
N ASP A 313 12.54 6.33 -31.83
CA ASP A 313 11.96 5.13 -32.45
C ASP A 313 11.07 4.38 -31.46
N ALA A 314 11.40 4.36 -30.16
CA ALA A 314 10.53 3.79 -29.12
C ALA A 314 9.16 4.46 -29.07
N ARG A 315 9.12 5.80 -29.15
CA ARG A 315 7.87 6.57 -29.24
C ARG A 315 7.08 6.19 -30.49
N ASP A 316 7.73 6.14 -31.65
CA ASP A 316 7.07 5.75 -32.91
C ASP A 316 6.55 4.31 -32.85
N ALA A 317 7.31 3.37 -32.28
CA ALA A 317 6.93 1.97 -32.15
C ALA A 317 5.71 1.77 -31.23
N LEU A 318 5.66 2.44 -30.08
CA LEU A 318 4.48 2.37 -29.19
C LEU A 318 3.18 2.70 -29.93
N VAL A 319 3.20 3.77 -30.73
CA VAL A 319 2.01 4.24 -31.45
C VAL A 319 1.73 3.41 -32.71
N SER A 320 2.75 3.15 -33.52
CA SER A 320 2.57 2.56 -34.85
C SER A 320 2.52 1.02 -34.87
N VAL A 321 3.15 0.36 -33.90
CA VAL A 321 3.24 -1.10 -33.82
C VAL A 321 2.40 -1.63 -32.67
N PHE A 322 2.60 -1.07 -31.48
CA PHE A 322 1.95 -1.54 -30.25
C PHE A 322 0.61 -0.86 -29.96
N GLN A 323 0.08 -0.10 -30.92
CA GLN A 323 -1.29 0.43 -30.93
C GLN A 323 -1.62 1.38 -29.76
N TYR A 324 -0.62 1.98 -29.12
CA TYR A 324 -0.88 3.05 -28.14
C TYR A 324 -1.48 4.26 -28.86
N SER A 325 -2.49 4.87 -28.26
CA SER A 325 -3.14 6.04 -28.85
C SER A 325 -2.30 7.30 -28.73
N ASN A 326 -1.40 7.35 -27.75
CA ASN A 326 -0.52 8.50 -27.53
C ASN A 326 0.80 8.09 -26.87
N ALA A 327 1.88 8.79 -27.23
CA ALA A 327 3.15 8.84 -26.52
C ALA A 327 3.92 10.08 -27.00
N VAL A 328 4.56 10.82 -26.09
CA VAL A 328 5.28 12.06 -26.41
C VAL A 328 6.75 11.97 -26.00
N TRP A 329 7.63 12.22 -26.95
CA TRP A 329 9.08 12.24 -26.72
C TRP A 329 9.55 13.64 -26.30
N GLY A 330 9.67 13.88 -25.00
CA GLY A 330 10.29 15.08 -24.46
C GLY A 330 11.81 14.96 -24.52
N HIS A 331 12.50 15.93 -25.12
CA HIS A 331 13.94 15.82 -25.34
C HIS A 331 14.66 17.17 -25.33
N ARG A 332 15.93 17.14 -24.91
CA ARG A 332 16.87 18.25 -25.02
C ARG A 332 18.24 17.71 -25.40
N SER A 333 18.70 18.01 -26.62
CA SER A 333 19.91 17.44 -27.23
C SER A 333 21.15 17.41 -26.31
N SER A 334 21.49 16.22 -25.80
CA SER A 334 22.61 15.92 -24.89
C SER A 334 22.72 16.85 -23.67
N ARG A 335 21.60 17.47 -23.27
CA ARG A 335 21.52 18.38 -22.13
C ARG A 335 20.37 17.95 -21.25
N ASN A 336 20.51 18.18 -19.95
CA ASN A 336 19.41 17.90 -19.03
C ASN A 336 18.15 18.69 -19.40
N ILE A 337 16.98 18.03 -19.41
CA ILE A 337 15.66 18.67 -19.57
C ILE A 337 15.48 19.81 -18.55
N GLY A 338 16.00 19.63 -17.34
CA GLY A 338 15.96 20.60 -16.25
C GLY A 338 14.58 20.68 -15.59
N PRO A 339 14.14 21.87 -15.11
CA PRO A 339 12.89 22.02 -14.34
C PRO A 339 11.60 21.55 -15.03
N GLY A 340 11.63 21.33 -16.35
CA GLY A 340 10.52 20.78 -17.11
C GLY A 340 10.22 19.31 -16.82
N LEU A 341 11.20 18.55 -16.31
CA LEU A 341 11.10 17.09 -16.13
C LEU A 341 9.96 16.70 -15.18
N ASN A 342 9.82 17.36 -14.03
CA ASN A 342 8.75 17.05 -13.07
C ASN A 342 7.34 17.24 -13.66
N ARG A 343 7.19 18.11 -14.66
CA ARG A 343 5.89 18.29 -15.36
C ARG A 343 5.62 17.19 -16.39
N MET A 344 6.65 16.46 -16.83
CA MET A 344 6.48 15.27 -17.65
C MET A 344 6.23 14.04 -16.77
N VAL A 345 6.97 13.90 -15.68
CA VAL A 345 6.93 12.72 -14.79
C VAL A 345 5.69 12.72 -13.91
N ASN A 346 5.54 13.70 -13.00
CA ASN A 346 4.62 13.56 -11.87
C ASN A 346 3.14 13.53 -12.27
N PRO A 347 2.65 14.35 -13.23
CA PRO A 347 1.28 14.22 -13.72
C PRO A 347 0.97 12.85 -14.32
N ASN A 348 1.96 12.23 -14.98
CA ASN A 348 1.78 10.88 -15.52
C ASN A 348 1.68 9.87 -14.38
N LEU A 349 2.54 9.97 -13.36
CA LEU A 349 2.45 9.12 -12.17
C LEU A 349 1.15 9.30 -11.38
N ASP A 350 0.66 10.55 -11.23
CA ASP A 350 -0.63 10.85 -10.62
C ASP A 350 -1.79 10.22 -11.44
N ALA A 351 -1.64 10.17 -12.77
CA ALA A 351 -2.55 9.47 -13.68
C ALA A 351 -2.28 7.95 -13.81
N LYS A 352 -1.45 7.39 -12.92
CA LYS A 352 -1.04 5.97 -12.91
C LYS A 352 -0.42 5.50 -14.23
N ALA A 353 0.34 6.37 -14.89
CA ALA A 353 1.07 6.11 -16.12
C ALA A 353 2.59 6.24 -15.88
N PRO A 354 3.36 5.13 -15.88
CA PRO A 354 4.82 5.20 -15.74
C PRO A 354 5.46 5.88 -16.96
N VAL A 355 6.62 6.49 -16.75
CA VAL A 355 7.38 7.18 -17.81
C VAL A 355 8.75 6.53 -18.04
N ILE A 356 9.30 6.71 -19.23
CA ILE A 356 10.64 6.20 -19.58
C ILE A 356 11.61 7.37 -19.67
N LEU A 357 12.70 7.31 -18.92
CA LEU A 357 13.75 8.34 -18.91
C LEU A 357 14.94 7.89 -19.74
N ALA A 358 15.56 8.84 -20.45
CA ALA A 358 16.75 8.62 -21.24
C ALA A 358 17.96 9.35 -20.64
N LEU A 359 18.94 8.56 -20.22
CA LEU A 359 20.23 9.03 -19.72
C LEU A 359 21.21 9.11 -20.89
N SER A 360 21.76 10.30 -21.13
CA SER A 360 22.74 10.50 -22.22
C SER A 360 24.15 10.13 -21.80
N ASP A 361 24.92 9.52 -22.70
CA ASP A 361 26.37 9.46 -22.60
C ASP A 361 26.99 10.79 -23.07
N GLY A 362 27.90 11.37 -22.28
CA GLY A 362 28.58 12.62 -22.62
C GLY A 362 29.78 12.43 -23.55
N SER A 363 30.35 11.23 -23.59
CA SER A 363 31.49 10.83 -24.42
C SER A 363 31.10 10.24 -25.78
N ASP A 364 29.88 9.70 -25.90
CA ASP A 364 29.32 9.18 -27.14
C ASP A 364 27.95 9.81 -27.44
N PRO A 365 27.79 10.61 -28.52
CA PRO A 365 26.49 11.17 -28.89
C PRO A 365 25.44 10.11 -29.27
N ASN A 366 25.85 8.86 -29.48
CA ASN A 366 24.97 7.72 -29.74
C ASN A 366 24.86 6.77 -28.54
N GLY A 367 25.54 7.06 -27.43
CA GLY A 367 25.52 6.27 -26.20
C GLY A 367 24.47 6.77 -25.20
N GLY A 368 23.94 5.87 -24.39
CA GLY A 368 22.98 6.21 -23.34
C GLY A 368 22.36 4.99 -22.67
N HIS A 369 21.46 5.24 -21.73
CA HIS A 369 20.67 4.20 -21.07
C HIS A 369 19.22 4.64 -20.91
N ALA A 370 18.30 3.69 -20.87
CA ALA A 370 16.89 3.93 -20.67
C ALA A 370 16.44 3.26 -19.36
N ILE A 371 15.74 4.01 -18.52
CA ILE A 371 15.20 3.55 -17.23
C ILE A 371 13.73 3.93 -17.11
N ILE A 372 13.01 3.33 -16.16
CA ILE A 372 11.62 3.68 -15.87
C ILE A 372 11.58 4.52 -14.61
N CYS A 373 10.74 5.56 -14.61
CA CYS A 373 10.33 6.26 -13.41
C CYS A 373 8.84 6.02 -13.20
N ASP A 374 8.49 5.41 -12.08
CA ASP A 374 7.18 4.80 -11.83
C ASP A 374 6.63 5.07 -10.43
N GLY A 375 7.31 5.87 -9.61
CA GLY A 375 6.84 6.25 -8.28
C GLY A 375 7.44 7.60 -7.85
N TYR A 376 6.77 8.31 -6.94
CA TYR A 376 7.32 9.52 -6.35
C TYR A 376 6.73 9.82 -4.96
N GLY A 377 7.49 10.56 -4.15
CA GLY A 377 7.08 10.94 -2.81
C GLY A 377 8.03 11.96 -2.18
N TYR A 378 7.65 12.47 -1.01
CA TYR A 378 8.49 13.39 -0.25
C TYR A 378 8.95 12.74 1.04
N ARG A 379 10.24 12.90 1.36
CA ARG A 379 10.77 12.58 2.68
C ARG A 379 11.57 13.75 3.22
N SER A 380 11.20 14.25 4.39
CA SER A 380 11.82 15.43 5.01
C SER A 380 11.89 16.64 4.05
N SER A 381 10.78 16.86 3.35
CA SER A 381 10.61 17.88 2.29
C SER A 381 11.50 17.71 1.05
N THR A 382 12.20 16.58 0.91
CA THR A 382 12.97 16.22 -0.29
C THR A 382 12.11 15.37 -1.20
N LEU A 383 11.99 15.77 -2.47
CA LEU A 383 11.32 14.98 -3.50
C LEU A 383 12.21 13.83 -3.95
N TYR A 384 11.67 12.62 -3.94
CA TYR A 384 12.28 11.42 -4.49
C TYR A 384 11.36 10.81 -5.54
N HIS A 385 12.00 10.12 -6.48
CA HIS A 385 11.35 9.33 -7.51
C HIS A 385 11.88 7.91 -7.44
N HIS A 386 11.01 6.94 -7.62
CA HIS A 386 11.39 5.56 -7.78
C HIS A 386 11.88 5.31 -9.21
N LEU A 387 13.00 4.61 -9.33
CA LEU A 387 13.67 4.32 -10.58
C LEU A 387 13.87 2.81 -10.73
N ASN A 388 13.25 2.24 -11.75
CA ASN A 388 13.54 0.87 -12.20
C ASN A 388 14.62 0.92 -13.29
N MET A 389 15.76 0.28 -13.00
CA MET A 389 16.98 0.36 -13.78
C MET A 389 16.95 -0.51 -15.03
N GLY A 390 15.98 -1.43 -15.16
CA GLY A 390 15.90 -2.42 -16.24
C GLY A 390 17.04 -3.45 -16.14
N TRP A 391 17.39 -3.84 -14.91
CA TRP A 391 18.57 -4.68 -14.62
C TRP A 391 18.28 -5.79 -13.59
N ASN A 392 17.19 -6.54 -13.79
CA ASN A 392 16.77 -7.64 -12.91
C ASN A 392 16.43 -7.19 -11.47
N GLY A 393 15.92 -5.96 -11.31
CA GLY A 393 15.62 -5.34 -10.01
C GLY A 393 16.85 -4.88 -9.21
N ILE A 394 18.07 -5.16 -9.71
CA ILE A 394 19.30 -4.72 -9.06
C ILE A 394 19.39 -3.19 -9.13
N ASN A 395 19.63 -2.56 -7.99
CA ASN A 395 19.76 -1.11 -7.81
C ASN A 395 18.51 -0.30 -8.20
N ASP A 396 17.32 -0.91 -8.21
CA ASP A 396 16.08 -0.15 -8.27
C ASP A 396 15.96 0.69 -6.98
N ALA A 397 15.76 1.99 -7.13
CA ALA A 397 16.05 2.93 -6.05
C ALA A 397 15.09 4.10 -6.00
N TRP A 398 14.81 4.56 -4.78
CA TRP A 398 14.32 5.91 -4.55
C TRP A 398 15.48 6.89 -4.68
N TYR A 399 15.38 7.79 -5.64
CA TYR A 399 16.46 8.71 -5.97
C TYR A 399 15.93 10.15 -6.01
N ASN A 400 16.72 11.09 -5.48
CA ASN A 400 16.48 12.52 -5.63
C ASN A 400 16.81 12.90 -7.08
N LEU A 401 15.88 12.56 -7.98
CA LEU A 401 16.08 12.66 -9.42
C LEU A 401 16.53 14.07 -9.79
N PRO A 402 17.55 14.19 -10.65
CA PRO A 402 18.45 15.32 -10.55
C PRO A 402 18.28 16.32 -11.70
N ASP A 403 18.82 17.52 -11.45
CA ASP A 403 19.54 18.27 -12.48
C ASP A 403 20.96 17.66 -12.67
N VAL A 404 21.13 16.39 -13.13
CA VAL A 404 22.48 15.87 -13.50
C VAL A 404 23.00 16.71 -14.66
N ASN A 405 24.15 17.35 -14.48
CA ASN A 405 24.86 18.02 -15.56
C ASN A 405 26.37 17.89 -15.32
N SER A 406 26.97 16.84 -15.88
CA SER A 406 28.40 16.50 -15.72
C SER A 406 29.11 16.40 -17.08
N PRO A 407 30.37 16.84 -17.22
CA PRO A 407 31.16 16.70 -18.45
C PRO A 407 31.87 15.33 -18.60
N GLN A 408 31.53 14.35 -17.77
CA GLN A 408 32.16 13.02 -17.72
C GLN A 408 31.63 12.06 -18.81
N GLU A 409 32.06 10.80 -18.80
CA GLU A 409 31.91 9.90 -19.95
C GLU A 409 30.48 9.33 -20.08
N LYS A 410 29.96 8.51 -19.15
CA LYS A 410 28.61 7.86 -19.29
C LYS A 410 27.50 8.49 -18.43
N TYR A 411 26.23 8.45 -18.86
CA TYR A 411 25.00 8.83 -18.11
C TYR A 411 25.04 10.18 -17.37
N THR A 412 25.37 11.22 -18.13
CA THR A 412 25.68 12.56 -17.64
C THR A 412 24.50 13.52 -17.55
N SER A 413 23.33 13.16 -18.09
CA SER A 413 22.12 13.98 -17.99
C SER A 413 20.85 13.18 -18.26
N VAL A 414 19.73 13.59 -17.65
CA VAL A 414 18.40 13.15 -18.07
C VAL A 414 18.02 13.96 -19.31
N SER A 415 18.38 13.44 -20.47
CA SER A 415 18.28 14.13 -21.76
C SER A 415 16.92 13.99 -22.43
N GLY A 416 16.11 13.01 -21.99
CA GLY A 416 14.80 12.74 -22.56
C GLY A 416 13.84 12.05 -21.58
N CYS A 417 12.55 12.18 -21.86
CA CYS A 417 11.46 11.56 -21.13
C CYS A 417 10.35 11.21 -22.13
N LEU A 418 9.93 9.95 -22.16
CA LEU A 418 8.78 9.47 -22.91
C LEU A 418 7.58 9.41 -21.96
N TYR A 419 6.57 10.24 -22.22
CA TYR A 419 5.44 10.51 -21.32
C TYR A 419 4.11 10.62 -22.07
N ASN A 420 3.00 10.71 -21.33
CA ASN A 420 1.63 10.62 -21.85
C ASN A 420 1.42 9.36 -22.71
N ILE A 421 1.97 8.23 -22.22
CA ILE A 421 1.86 6.91 -22.84
C ILE A 421 0.46 6.37 -22.52
N PHE A 422 -0.50 6.57 -23.42
CA PHE A 422 -1.89 6.20 -23.21
C PHE A 422 -2.32 5.06 -24.13
N THR A 423 -3.04 4.10 -23.57
CA THR A 423 -3.68 3.01 -24.33
C THR A 423 -4.92 3.50 -25.10
N SER A 424 -5.57 4.57 -24.64
CA SER A 424 -6.72 5.19 -25.33
C SER A 424 -6.73 6.72 -25.17
N GLY A 425 -7.12 7.43 -26.24
CA GLY A 425 -7.18 8.89 -26.27
C GLY A 425 -5.82 9.61 -26.37
N THR A 426 -5.86 10.93 -26.44
CA THR A 426 -4.68 11.81 -26.52
C THR A 426 -4.90 13.04 -25.64
N GLY A 427 -3.85 13.81 -25.38
CA GLY A 427 -3.97 15.13 -24.73
C GLY A 427 -3.02 15.30 -23.56
N GLU A 428 -3.38 16.20 -22.67
CA GLU A 428 -2.59 16.65 -21.52
C GLU A 428 -3.19 16.20 -20.20
N ILE A 429 -2.41 16.34 -19.14
CA ILE A 429 -2.82 16.01 -17.78
C ILE A 429 -2.79 17.27 -16.92
N ILE A 430 -3.86 17.51 -16.14
CA ILE A 430 -3.85 18.43 -14.99
C ILE A 430 -3.98 17.59 -13.73
N SER A 431 -3.03 17.71 -12.81
CA SER A 431 -2.96 16.91 -11.58
C SER A 431 -2.59 17.75 -10.36
N GLY A 432 -2.98 17.26 -9.18
CA GLY A 432 -2.71 17.89 -7.89
C GLY A 432 -3.36 17.12 -6.75
N ARG A 433 -3.42 17.73 -5.57
CA ARG A 433 -4.12 17.21 -4.39
C ARG A 433 -5.35 18.01 -4.01
N VAL A 434 -6.28 17.38 -3.30
CA VAL A 434 -7.29 18.03 -2.48
C VAL A 434 -7.03 17.69 -1.01
N LEU A 435 -6.87 18.73 -0.20
CA LEU A 435 -6.47 18.67 1.20
C LEU A 435 -7.43 19.49 2.07
N ASP A 436 -7.56 19.12 3.34
CA ASP A 436 -8.24 19.91 4.36
C ASP A 436 -7.41 21.17 4.75
N PRO A 437 -7.93 22.06 5.62
CA PRO A 437 -7.19 23.26 6.03
C PRO A 437 -5.88 22.96 6.79
N ASN A 438 -5.72 21.74 7.31
CA ASN A 438 -4.53 21.28 8.04
C ASN A 438 -3.54 20.53 7.14
N GLY A 439 -3.85 20.36 5.85
CA GLY A 439 -3.03 19.61 4.90
C GLY A 439 -3.24 18.10 4.92
N ILE A 440 -4.31 17.61 5.56
CA ILE A 440 -4.71 16.19 5.55
C ILE A 440 -5.40 15.89 4.22
N PRO A 441 -5.05 14.80 3.51
CA PRO A 441 -5.70 14.41 2.28
C PRO A 441 -7.20 14.17 2.41
N ILE A 442 -7.97 14.73 1.48
CA ILE A 442 -9.41 14.45 1.36
C ILE A 442 -9.59 13.42 0.25
N VAL A 443 -10.08 12.24 0.63
CA VAL A 443 -10.34 11.12 -0.28
C VAL A 443 -11.70 11.27 -0.93
N ASN A 444 -11.85 10.83 -2.18
CA ASN A 444 -13.08 10.90 -2.98
C ASN A 444 -13.64 12.33 -3.19
N ALA A 445 -12.81 13.36 -3.04
CA ALA A 445 -13.20 14.69 -3.50
C ALA A 445 -13.41 14.65 -5.02
N ARG A 446 -14.58 15.11 -5.48
CA ARG A 446 -14.89 15.23 -6.91
C ARG A 446 -14.16 16.44 -7.47
N VAL A 447 -13.28 16.24 -8.44
CA VAL A 447 -12.52 17.32 -9.08
C VAL A 447 -12.98 17.48 -10.52
N TYR A 448 -13.63 18.61 -10.79
CA TYR A 448 -14.14 18.95 -12.11
C TYR A 448 -13.13 19.78 -12.90
N ALA A 449 -13.03 19.53 -14.21
CA ALA A 449 -12.39 20.41 -15.18
C ALA A 449 -13.43 20.89 -16.19
N GLU A 450 -13.71 22.19 -16.19
CA GLU A 450 -14.72 22.80 -17.03
C GLU A 450 -14.07 23.80 -17.99
N SER A 451 -14.39 23.72 -19.29
CA SER A 451 -14.00 24.68 -20.32
C SER A 451 -15.22 25.07 -21.15
N SER A 452 -15.20 26.27 -21.76
CA SER A 452 -16.36 26.80 -22.47
C SER A 452 -16.73 25.93 -23.67
N GLY A 453 -17.94 25.36 -23.66
CA GLY A 453 -18.47 24.55 -24.76
C GLY A 453 -18.08 23.07 -24.74
N GLN A 454 -17.47 22.57 -23.66
CA GLN A 454 -17.11 21.15 -23.49
C GLN A 454 -17.84 20.51 -22.32
N ALA A 455 -18.00 19.18 -22.38
CA ALA A 455 -18.45 18.42 -21.22
C ALA A 455 -17.40 18.50 -20.12
N ALA A 456 -17.85 18.64 -18.87
CA ALA A 456 -16.94 18.66 -17.72
C ALA A 456 -16.24 17.30 -17.58
N HIS A 457 -14.93 17.30 -17.44
CA HIS A 457 -14.20 16.12 -16.98
C HIS A 457 -14.34 16.05 -15.45
N MET A 458 -14.51 14.85 -14.89
CA MET A 458 -14.58 14.65 -13.45
C MET A 458 -13.75 13.42 -13.06
N VAL A 459 -12.98 13.55 -11.99
CA VAL A 459 -12.24 12.45 -11.36
C VAL A 459 -12.41 12.54 -9.85
N LEU A 460 -12.21 11.42 -9.16
CA LEU A 460 -12.15 11.36 -7.70
C LEU A 460 -10.70 11.44 -7.23
N THR A 461 -10.48 11.97 -6.04
CA THR A 461 -9.19 11.85 -5.36
C THR A 461 -8.98 10.47 -4.74
N ASP A 462 -7.75 9.97 -4.76
CA ASP A 462 -7.35 8.72 -4.09
C ASP A 462 -7.15 8.89 -2.56
N ASP A 463 -6.64 7.84 -1.90
CA ASP A 463 -6.37 7.82 -0.46
C ASP A 463 -5.29 8.83 -0.03
N LYS A 464 -4.47 9.31 -0.98
CA LYS A 464 -3.50 10.39 -0.77
C LYS A 464 -4.05 11.74 -1.19
N GLY A 465 -5.35 11.83 -1.50
CA GLY A 465 -6.02 13.05 -1.93
C GLY A 465 -5.60 13.49 -3.34
N ILE A 466 -4.93 12.63 -4.12
CA ILE A 466 -4.40 12.97 -5.43
C ILE A 466 -5.48 12.78 -6.49
N TYR A 467 -5.57 13.74 -7.41
CA TYR A 467 -6.39 13.62 -8.62
C TYR A 467 -5.54 13.83 -9.88
N ALA A 468 -5.96 13.20 -10.98
CA ALA A 468 -5.37 13.43 -12.30
C ALA A 468 -6.43 13.47 -13.39
N LEU A 469 -6.70 14.67 -13.91
CA LEU A 469 -7.54 14.89 -15.07
C LEU A 469 -6.70 14.68 -16.33
N ALA A 470 -6.68 13.45 -16.85
CA ALA A 470 -5.92 13.07 -18.03
C ALA A 470 -6.75 13.25 -19.32
N ARG A 471 -6.04 13.33 -20.47
CA ARG A 471 -6.62 13.42 -21.82
C ARG A 471 -7.42 14.72 -22.05
N LEU A 472 -6.98 15.79 -21.40
CA LEU A 472 -7.51 17.13 -21.62
C LEU A 472 -6.96 17.72 -22.92
N GLU A 473 -7.72 18.61 -23.55
CA GLU A 473 -7.26 19.27 -24.77
C GLU A 473 -6.06 20.19 -24.49
N SER A 474 -5.12 20.23 -25.42
CA SER A 474 -3.96 21.12 -25.37
C SER A 474 -4.36 22.58 -25.60
N ASP A 475 -3.59 23.50 -25.02
CA ASP A 475 -3.77 24.96 -25.15
C ASP A 475 -5.16 25.48 -24.70
N THR A 476 -5.82 24.75 -23.80
CA THR A 476 -7.16 25.06 -23.27
C THR A 476 -7.08 25.49 -21.80
N THR A 477 -7.84 26.53 -21.43
CA THR A 477 -8.00 26.95 -20.04
C THR A 477 -9.19 26.25 -19.42
N TYR A 478 -8.94 25.53 -18.33
CA TYR A 478 -9.95 24.88 -17.52
C TYR A 478 -10.14 25.63 -16.20
N THR A 479 -11.40 25.74 -15.77
CA THR A 479 -11.75 26.00 -14.37
C THR A 479 -11.74 24.66 -13.65
N ILE A 480 -10.79 24.50 -12.73
CA ILE A 480 -10.66 23.32 -11.88
C ILE A 480 -11.39 23.58 -10.58
N ARG A 481 -12.34 22.70 -10.23
CA ARG A 481 -13.22 22.88 -9.07
C ARG A 481 -13.33 21.57 -8.29
N PRO A 482 -12.71 21.47 -7.10
CA PRO A 482 -12.97 20.35 -6.21
C PRO A 482 -14.30 20.54 -5.48
N GLN A 483 -14.92 19.43 -5.10
CA GLN A 483 -16.07 19.36 -4.23
C GLN A 483 -15.86 18.19 -3.27
N ALA A 484 -15.95 18.46 -1.98
CA ALA A 484 -16.02 17.45 -0.94
C ALA A 484 -17.01 17.93 0.12
N ASP A 485 -17.84 17.03 0.61
CA ASP A 485 -18.89 17.39 1.57
C ASP A 485 -18.28 17.83 2.89
N GLY A 486 -18.81 18.92 3.46
CA GLY A 486 -18.25 19.54 4.67
C GLY A 486 -17.05 20.46 4.41
N TYR A 487 -16.66 20.69 3.16
CA TYR A 487 -15.53 21.55 2.80
C TYR A 487 -15.91 22.60 1.77
N GLU A 488 -15.34 23.80 1.91
CA GLU A 488 -15.44 24.87 0.93
C GLU A 488 -14.11 25.04 0.21
N PHE A 489 -14.15 25.15 -1.12
CA PHE A 489 -12.98 25.37 -1.95
C PHE A 489 -13.24 26.47 -2.97
N SER A 490 -12.24 27.32 -3.20
CA SER A 490 -12.20 28.14 -4.41
C SER A 490 -11.74 27.33 -5.60
N SER A 491 -12.40 27.54 -6.75
CA SER A 491 -11.91 27.03 -8.03
C SER A 491 -10.62 27.72 -8.46
N GLN A 492 -9.77 27.02 -9.20
CA GLN A 492 -8.54 27.57 -9.79
C GLN A 492 -8.57 27.46 -11.32
N LEU A 493 -7.99 28.45 -12.01
CA LEU A 493 -7.77 28.34 -13.45
C LEU A 493 -6.46 27.61 -13.73
N ALA A 494 -6.50 26.58 -14.57
CA ALA A 494 -5.33 25.87 -15.05
C ALA A 494 -5.38 25.77 -16.58
N GLN A 495 -4.31 26.23 -17.23
CA GLN A 495 -4.22 26.23 -18.70
C GLN A 495 -3.26 25.13 -19.16
N THR A 496 -3.76 24.11 -19.84
CA THR A 496 -2.89 23.14 -20.53
C THR A 496 -2.07 23.84 -21.60
N ARG A 497 -0.93 23.27 -22.01
CA ARG A 497 -0.22 23.70 -23.24
C ARG A 497 -0.18 22.54 -24.22
N SER A 498 0.48 22.70 -25.35
CA SER A 498 0.79 21.60 -26.25
C SER A 498 2.08 20.85 -25.87
N SER A 499 1.96 19.57 -25.52
CA SER A 499 3.06 18.61 -25.51
C SER A 499 3.48 18.30 -26.95
N ARG A 500 4.79 18.31 -27.23
CA ARG A 500 5.35 18.09 -28.57
C ARG A 500 6.58 17.20 -28.50
N ASN A 501 6.77 16.38 -29.53
CA ASN A 501 8.01 15.64 -29.70
C ASN A 501 9.20 16.60 -29.82
N ASP A 502 10.36 16.14 -29.37
CA ASP A 502 11.64 16.85 -29.42
C ASP A 502 11.65 18.18 -28.65
N SER A 503 10.85 18.25 -27.57
CA SER A 503 10.68 19.44 -26.74
C SER A 503 11.06 19.17 -25.28
N ALA A 504 11.77 20.11 -24.67
CA ALA A 504 12.09 20.08 -23.23
C ALA A 504 10.94 20.58 -22.34
N THR A 505 9.80 20.98 -22.94
CA THR A 505 8.62 21.47 -22.20
C THR A 505 7.41 20.58 -22.45
N SER A 506 6.57 20.43 -21.44
CA SER A 506 5.30 19.67 -21.50
C SER A 506 4.07 20.59 -21.47
N GLY A 507 2.98 20.09 -22.06
CA GLY A 507 1.62 20.63 -21.97
C GLY A 507 0.91 20.35 -20.65
N ASN A 508 1.39 19.35 -19.91
CA ASN A 508 0.84 18.96 -18.61
C ASN A 508 1.01 20.04 -17.54
N ARG A 509 0.12 19.99 -16.55
CA ARG A 509 0.16 20.76 -15.31
C ARG A 509 0.20 19.83 -14.11
N TRP A 510 1.09 20.18 -13.18
CA TRP A 510 1.33 19.45 -11.96
C TRP A 510 1.27 20.41 -10.76
N GLY A 511 0.83 19.90 -9.61
CA GLY A 511 0.77 20.66 -8.36
C GLY A 511 -0.34 21.70 -8.36
N VAL A 512 -1.47 21.42 -9.03
CA VAL A 512 -2.69 22.23 -8.92
C VAL A 512 -3.42 21.80 -7.65
N ASP A 513 -2.82 22.11 -6.50
CA ASP A 513 -3.32 21.66 -5.20
C ASP A 513 -4.43 22.58 -4.67
N PHE A 514 -5.40 21.98 -3.98
CA PHE A 514 -6.48 22.66 -3.28
C PHE A 514 -6.39 22.38 -1.79
N TYR A 515 -6.48 23.43 -1.00
CA TYR A 515 -6.69 23.36 0.45
C TYR A 515 -8.08 23.91 0.70
N ALA A 516 -8.89 23.19 1.46
CA ALA A 516 -10.20 23.69 1.88
C ALA A 516 -10.01 25.02 2.62
N GLU A 517 -10.79 26.03 2.25
CA GLU A 517 -10.73 27.36 2.88
C GLU A 517 -11.31 27.33 4.29
N ALA A 518 -12.31 26.48 4.47
CA ALA A 518 -12.89 26.14 5.74
C ALA A 518 -13.32 24.68 5.72
N VAL A 519 -13.22 24.03 6.88
CA VAL A 519 -14.22 23.01 7.20
C VAL A 519 -15.50 23.80 7.41
N LEU A 520 -16.51 23.56 6.58
CA LEU A 520 -17.84 24.09 6.84
C LEU A 520 -18.24 23.49 8.18
N ASN A 521 -18.10 24.28 9.25
CA ASN A 521 -18.29 23.79 10.60
C ASN A 521 -19.64 23.07 10.63
N PRO A 522 -19.69 21.81 11.08
CA PRO A 522 -20.95 21.26 11.52
C PRO A 522 -21.47 22.26 12.58
N PRO A 523 -22.70 22.80 12.46
CA PRO A 523 -23.28 23.47 13.61
C PRO A 523 -23.12 22.51 14.79
N SER A 524 -22.64 23.03 15.93
CA SER A 524 -22.44 22.30 17.19
C SER A 524 -23.05 20.90 17.14
N SER A 525 -22.22 19.85 16.96
CA SER A 525 -22.69 18.47 16.76
C SER A 525 -23.81 18.20 17.76
N ARG A 526 -25.03 18.11 17.27
CA ARG A 526 -26.20 17.95 18.13
C ARG A 526 -26.60 16.48 18.12
N PHE A 527 -27.16 16.06 19.24
CA PHE A 527 -27.87 14.80 19.32
C PHE A 527 -29.29 15.01 18.82
N ILE A 528 -29.70 14.18 17.87
CA ILE A 528 -31.07 14.06 17.39
C ILE A 528 -31.58 12.71 17.87
N PHE A 529 -32.58 12.71 18.74
CA PHE A 529 -33.08 11.51 19.38
C PHE A 529 -34.22 10.87 18.58
N VAL A 530 -34.20 9.54 18.55
CA VAL A 530 -35.24 8.71 17.93
C VAL A 530 -35.73 7.70 18.96
N ASP A 531 -37.04 7.62 19.20
CA ASP A 531 -37.67 6.73 20.17
C ASP A 531 -39.10 6.40 19.71
N ALA A 532 -39.30 5.20 19.16
CA ALA A 532 -40.62 4.77 18.67
C ALA A 532 -41.66 4.51 19.78
N ASN A 533 -41.28 4.67 21.06
CA ASN A 533 -42.12 4.40 22.23
C ASN A 533 -42.13 5.57 23.24
N ALA A 534 -41.87 6.80 22.77
CA ALA A 534 -41.70 7.96 23.63
C ALA A 534 -42.93 8.22 24.54
N PRO A 535 -42.75 8.62 25.82
CA PRO A 535 -43.87 8.89 26.72
C PRO A 535 -44.75 10.06 26.25
N GLY A 536 -45.94 9.75 25.72
CA GLY A 536 -46.89 10.75 25.19
C GLY A 536 -47.14 10.64 23.68
N ASP A 537 -46.45 9.72 23.01
CA ASP A 537 -46.67 9.37 21.60
C ASP A 537 -48.15 8.95 21.35
N PRO A 538 -48.87 9.64 20.45
CA PRO A 538 -50.25 9.31 20.09
C PRO A 538 -50.39 7.97 19.32
N SER A 539 -49.30 7.39 18.82
CA SER A 539 -49.26 6.14 18.04
C SER A 539 -47.91 5.40 18.10
N PRO A 540 -47.64 4.68 19.22
CA PRO A 540 -46.46 3.83 19.35
C PRO A 540 -46.31 2.87 18.16
N ASP A 541 -45.09 2.82 17.61
CA ASP A 541 -44.68 1.98 16.48
C ASP A 541 -45.38 2.25 15.12
N ASP A 542 -46.05 3.41 14.91
CA ASP A 542 -46.60 3.79 13.59
C ASP A 542 -46.03 5.12 13.05
N PRO A 543 -44.87 5.10 12.38
CA PRO A 543 -44.22 6.29 11.83
C PRO A 543 -45.02 6.95 10.68
N ALA A 544 -46.15 6.40 10.24
CA ALA A 544 -47.01 6.99 9.23
C ALA A 544 -47.98 8.05 9.78
N ILE A 545 -48.12 8.16 11.10
CA ILE A 545 -48.98 9.15 11.75
C ILE A 545 -48.18 10.41 12.04
N PHE A 546 -48.62 11.54 11.47
CA PHE A 546 -47.94 12.83 11.65
C PHE A 546 -48.16 13.38 13.06
N ASP A 547 -47.12 13.35 13.89
CA ASP A 547 -47.05 14.10 15.15
C ASP A 547 -46.31 15.46 14.94
N PRO A 548 -47.01 16.60 15.06
CA PRO A 548 -46.39 17.93 14.94
C PRO A 548 -45.49 18.32 16.12
N CYS A 549 -45.48 17.55 17.22
CA CYS A 549 -44.68 17.84 18.41
C CYS A 549 -43.25 17.30 18.35
N GLU A 550 -42.95 16.33 17.48
CA GLU A 550 -41.59 15.78 17.34
C GLU A 550 -40.64 16.80 16.71
N ASP A 551 -39.52 17.08 17.39
CA ASP A 551 -38.46 17.95 16.89
C ASP A 551 -37.06 17.31 16.98
N GLY A 552 -36.97 16.06 17.43
CA GLY A 552 -35.74 15.32 17.60
C GLY A 552 -34.95 15.70 18.86
N SER A 553 -35.53 16.50 19.76
CA SER A 553 -34.99 16.71 21.12
C SER A 553 -35.16 15.47 21.99
N ALA A 554 -34.51 15.44 23.16
CA ALA A 554 -34.68 14.34 24.10
C ALA A 554 -36.09 14.29 24.70
N GLU A 555 -36.78 15.43 24.78
CA GLU A 555 -38.15 15.56 25.26
C GLU A 555 -39.20 15.21 24.19
N HIS A 556 -38.87 15.43 22.92
CA HIS A 556 -39.73 15.17 21.75
C HIS A 556 -38.94 14.48 20.63
N PRO A 557 -38.50 13.22 20.84
CA PRO A 557 -37.75 12.45 19.85
C PRO A 557 -38.59 12.16 18.61
N PHE A 558 -37.94 11.75 17.52
CA PHE A 558 -38.64 11.25 16.32
C PHE A 558 -38.99 9.76 16.43
N ASP A 559 -40.08 9.35 15.80
CA ASP A 559 -40.51 7.94 15.68
C ASP A 559 -39.80 7.23 14.50
N ALA A 560 -39.35 8.01 13.52
CA ALA A 560 -38.73 7.54 12.28
C ALA A 560 -37.25 7.94 12.20
N ILE A 561 -36.37 6.95 12.05
CA ILE A 561 -34.92 7.15 11.91
C ILE A 561 -34.61 8.00 10.67
N GLN A 562 -35.30 7.78 9.54
CA GLN A 562 -35.06 8.56 8.32
C GLN A 562 -35.39 10.04 8.51
N LYS A 563 -36.37 10.40 9.34
CA LYS A 563 -36.72 11.79 9.63
C LYS A 563 -35.58 12.49 10.39
N ALA A 564 -34.96 11.78 11.32
CA ALA A 564 -33.76 12.25 12.02
C ALA A 564 -32.57 12.40 11.05
N ILE A 565 -32.31 11.41 10.18
CA ILE A 565 -31.27 11.48 9.15
C ILE A 565 -31.50 12.67 8.20
N ASP A 566 -32.75 12.90 7.77
CA ASP A 566 -33.11 14.00 6.87
C ASP A 566 -32.87 15.36 7.50
N MET A 567 -33.14 15.50 8.80
CA MET A 567 -32.88 16.70 9.59
C MET A 567 -31.40 16.89 9.95
N ALA A 568 -30.65 15.80 10.08
CA ALA A 568 -29.23 15.82 10.42
C ALA A 568 -28.42 16.54 9.33
N VAL A 569 -27.46 17.34 9.76
CA VAL A 569 -26.41 17.89 8.89
C VAL A 569 -25.08 17.24 9.24
N ALA A 570 -24.06 17.39 8.39
CA ALA A 570 -22.74 16.82 8.65
C ALA A 570 -22.29 17.10 10.10
N GLY A 571 -21.70 16.10 10.76
CA GLY A 571 -21.26 16.13 12.16
C GLY A 571 -22.35 15.86 13.21
N ASP A 572 -23.64 15.85 12.87
CA ASP A 572 -24.70 15.48 13.80
C ASP A 572 -24.66 13.99 14.15
N THR A 573 -25.20 13.67 15.34
CA THR A 573 -25.39 12.28 15.79
C THR A 573 -26.87 12.00 15.98
N VAL A 574 -27.40 11.05 15.22
CA VAL A 574 -28.71 10.45 15.44
C VAL A 574 -28.57 9.36 16.50
N VAL A 575 -29.18 9.55 17.66
CA VAL A 575 -29.18 8.60 18.77
C VAL A 575 -30.52 7.86 18.78
N VAL A 576 -30.46 6.57 18.46
CA VAL A 576 -31.63 5.69 18.45
C VAL A 576 -31.74 5.04 19.83
N LEU A 577 -32.84 5.31 20.52
CA LEU A 577 -33.11 4.72 21.84
C LEU A 577 -33.56 3.26 21.70
N ARG A 578 -33.53 2.52 22.80
CA ARG A 578 -33.91 1.10 22.81
C ARG A 578 -35.27 0.86 22.15
N GLY A 579 -35.35 -0.15 21.30
CA GLY A 579 -36.59 -0.46 20.61
C GLY A 579 -36.41 -1.40 19.43
N THR A 580 -37.54 -1.87 18.91
CA THR A 580 -37.60 -2.58 17.62
C THR A 580 -38.28 -1.68 16.61
N TYR A 581 -37.52 -1.21 15.63
CA TYR A 581 -37.94 -0.26 14.61
C TYR A 581 -38.37 -1.02 13.36
N THR A 582 -39.63 -0.81 12.96
CA THR A 582 -40.24 -1.44 11.78
C THR A 582 -41.01 -0.41 10.95
N GLY A 583 -41.42 -0.79 9.74
CA GLY A 583 -42.29 0.05 8.91
C GLY A 583 -41.56 1.18 8.19
N GLN A 584 -42.35 2.03 7.51
CA GLN A 584 -41.82 3.10 6.65
C GLN A 584 -41.03 4.13 7.46
N GLY A 585 -39.85 4.54 6.96
CA GLY A 585 -38.98 5.51 7.65
C GLY A 585 -38.04 4.90 8.70
N ASN A 586 -38.14 3.59 8.94
CA ASN A 586 -37.31 2.82 9.86
C ASN A 586 -36.60 1.63 9.17
N ARG A 587 -36.73 1.52 7.84
CA ARG A 587 -36.06 0.57 6.95
C ARG A 587 -35.79 1.27 5.62
N ASP A 588 -34.92 0.69 4.80
CA ASP A 588 -34.39 1.31 3.58
C ASP A 588 -33.79 2.70 3.87
N LEU A 589 -33.03 2.78 4.98
CA LEU A 589 -32.50 4.03 5.52
C LEU A 589 -31.32 4.53 4.67
N ASP A 590 -31.44 5.75 4.14
CA ASP A 590 -30.47 6.37 3.24
C ASP A 590 -29.77 7.56 3.91
N PHE A 591 -28.44 7.49 4.00
CA PHE A 591 -27.58 8.54 4.55
C PHE A 591 -27.48 9.76 3.62
N LYS A 592 -27.83 9.64 2.34
CA LYS A 592 -27.81 10.71 1.33
C LYS A 592 -26.43 11.35 1.18
N GLY A 593 -25.37 10.56 1.32
CA GLY A 593 -23.98 11.06 1.26
C GLY A 593 -23.54 11.83 2.50
N LYS A 594 -24.38 11.94 3.54
CA LYS A 594 -24.09 12.80 4.70
C LYS A 594 -23.02 12.17 5.61
N ALA A 595 -22.07 13.00 6.04
CA ALA A 595 -21.08 12.69 7.07
C ALA A 595 -21.71 12.82 8.48
N ILE A 596 -22.60 11.91 8.85
CA ILE A 596 -23.30 11.86 10.13
C ILE A 596 -23.06 10.53 10.84
N THR A 597 -23.31 10.50 12.15
CA THR A 597 -23.33 9.25 12.92
C THR A 597 -24.76 8.84 13.24
N VAL A 598 -25.15 7.60 12.93
CA VAL A 598 -26.39 6.97 13.42
C VAL A 598 -25.98 5.85 14.36
N ARG A 599 -26.37 5.94 15.63
CA ARG A 599 -25.94 5.00 16.66
C ARG A 599 -27.02 4.66 17.66
N SER A 600 -26.90 3.52 18.34
CA SER A 600 -27.75 3.22 19.51
C SER A 600 -27.38 4.09 20.73
N GLU A 601 -28.27 4.09 21.73
CA GLU A 601 -28.02 4.75 23.02
C GLU A 601 -26.77 4.20 23.74
N ASP A 602 -26.49 2.90 23.61
CA ASP A 602 -25.26 2.24 24.07
C ASP A 602 -24.72 1.30 22.98
N PRO A 603 -23.75 1.76 22.17
CA PRO A 603 -23.25 0.99 21.04
C PRO A 603 -22.53 -0.31 21.39
N ASN A 604 -22.17 -0.53 22.65
CA ASN A 604 -21.53 -1.77 23.06
C ASN A 604 -22.54 -2.91 23.30
N ASP A 605 -23.85 -2.61 23.32
CA ASP A 605 -24.92 -3.60 23.37
C ASP A 605 -25.81 -3.51 22.13
N PRO A 606 -25.48 -4.24 21.05
CA PRO A 606 -26.25 -4.20 19.80
C PRO A 606 -27.67 -4.75 19.95
N ASN A 607 -28.03 -5.37 21.08
CA ASN A 607 -29.38 -5.91 21.29
C ASN A 607 -30.38 -4.86 21.76
N LEU A 608 -29.94 -3.64 22.09
CA LEU A 608 -30.83 -2.58 22.55
C LEU A 608 -31.69 -2.02 21.41
N VAL A 609 -31.13 -1.92 20.21
CA VAL A 609 -31.80 -1.33 19.05
C VAL A 609 -31.80 -2.30 17.91
N ILE A 610 -33.00 -2.72 17.51
CA ILE A 610 -33.23 -3.68 16.43
C ILE A 610 -33.95 -2.96 15.30
N ILE A 611 -33.37 -2.96 14.12
CA ILE A 611 -33.98 -2.57 12.86
C ILE A 611 -34.52 -3.85 12.22
N ASP A 612 -35.84 -4.05 12.30
CA ASP A 612 -36.50 -5.22 11.69
C ASP A 612 -37.20 -4.82 10.39
N CYS A 613 -36.54 -5.16 9.29
CA CYS A 613 -36.90 -4.73 7.94
C CYS A 613 -38.22 -5.34 7.46
N ASN A 614 -38.63 -6.50 8.00
CA ASN A 614 -39.80 -7.26 7.53
C ASN A 614 -39.85 -7.42 5.99
N GLY A 615 -38.69 -7.67 5.38
CA GLY A 615 -38.53 -7.86 3.95
C GLY A 615 -39.00 -9.24 3.51
N THR A 616 -39.65 -9.31 2.34
CA THR A 616 -40.04 -10.58 1.70
C THR A 616 -39.81 -10.52 0.18
N ALA A 617 -39.94 -11.64 -0.51
CA ALA A 617 -39.87 -11.68 -1.97
C ALA A 617 -40.92 -10.79 -2.66
N ASP A 618 -42.11 -10.66 -2.08
CA ASP A 618 -43.18 -9.82 -2.62
C ASP A 618 -43.01 -8.34 -2.27
N THR A 619 -42.34 -8.05 -1.14
CA THR A 619 -42.09 -6.71 -0.61
C THR A 619 -40.65 -6.61 -0.11
N PRO A 620 -39.66 -6.48 -1.01
CA PRO A 620 -38.26 -6.46 -0.62
C PRO A 620 -37.92 -5.17 0.12
N HIS A 621 -37.26 -5.32 1.26
CA HIS A 621 -36.82 -4.25 2.14
C HIS A 621 -35.50 -4.64 2.81
N ARG A 622 -34.65 -3.66 3.06
CA ARG A 622 -33.35 -3.80 3.74
C ARG A 622 -33.24 -2.79 4.89
N GLY A 623 -32.14 -2.83 5.64
CA GLY A 623 -31.89 -1.92 6.75
C GLY A 623 -31.42 -0.56 6.26
N PHE A 624 -30.25 -0.53 5.58
CA PHE A 624 -29.59 0.69 5.14
C PHE A 624 -29.11 0.64 3.70
N GLU A 625 -29.02 1.82 3.09
CA GLU A 625 -28.43 2.07 1.78
C GLU A 625 -27.35 3.16 1.88
N PHE A 626 -26.16 2.85 1.40
CA PHE A 626 -25.07 3.80 1.21
C PHE A 626 -24.79 3.87 -0.29
N HIS A 627 -25.33 4.86 -0.98
CA HIS A 627 -25.30 4.92 -2.45
C HIS A 627 -25.17 6.35 -2.98
N ASN A 628 -24.49 7.20 -2.22
CA ASN A 628 -24.29 8.60 -2.57
C ASN A 628 -22.86 9.04 -2.22
N TYR A 629 -21.87 8.17 -2.48
CA TYR A 629 -20.45 8.42 -2.22
C TYR A 629 -20.14 8.67 -0.73
N GLU A 630 -20.83 7.98 0.17
CA GLU A 630 -20.61 8.10 1.61
C GLU A 630 -19.15 7.91 1.97
N THR A 631 -18.66 8.73 2.90
CA THR A 631 -17.27 8.72 3.33
C THR A 631 -17.14 7.91 4.63
N PRO A 632 -15.91 7.65 5.12
CA PRO A 632 -15.73 7.04 6.43
C PRO A 632 -16.35 7.83 7.60
N LEU A 633 -16.76 9.08 7.39
CA LEU A 633 -17.50 9.90 8.36
C LEU A 633 -19.02 9.64 8.37
N SER A 634 -19.53 8.82 7.46
CA SER A 634 -20.87 8.25 7.52
C SER A 634 -20.80 6.99 8.39
N VAL A 635 -21.14 7.15 9.68
CA VAL A 635 -20.92 6.14 10.71
C VAL A 635 -22.22 5.48 11.13
N LEU A 636 -22.23 4.15 11.16
CA LEU A 636 -23.29 3.32 11.72
C LEU A 636 -22.74 2.54 12.92
N ASP A 637 -23.32 2.71 14.11
CA ASP A 637 -22.72 2.16 15.34
C ASP A 637 -23.74 1.50 16.30
N GLY A 638 -23.53 0.23 16.63
CA GLY A 638 -24.25 -0.43 17.72
C GLY A 638 -25.69 -0.85 17.46
N LEU A 639 -26.04 -1.19 16.21
CA LEU A 639 -27.41 -1.59 15.83
C LEU A 639 -27.48 -3.05 15.40
N THR A 640 -28.61 -3.71 15.68
CA THR A 640 -28.96 -5.00 15.06
C THR A 640 -29.87 -4.78 13.85
N ILE A 641 -29.52 -5.33 12.68
CA ILE A 641 -30.31 -5.28 11.45
C ILE A 641 -30.77 -6.71 11.11
N THR A 642 -32.08 -6.92 11.02
CA THR A 642 -32.69 -8.23 10.86
C THR A 642 -33.89 -8.24 9.92
N GLY A 643 -34.25 -9.43 9.44
CA GLY A 643 -35.47 -9.64 8.65
C GLY A 643 -35.43 -8.96 7.28
N GLY A 644 -34.24 -8.56 6.81
CA GLY A 644 -34.05 -7.97 5.49
C GLY A 644 -34.18 -9.00 4.37
N TYR A 645 -34.80 -8.61 3.27
CA TYR A 645 -34.87 -9.37 2.03
C TYR A 645 -34.75 -8.43 0.83
N ASN A 646 -33.72 -8.61 0.01
CA ASN A 646 -33.58 -7.90 -1.27
C ASN A 646 -32.72 -8.72 -2.24
N GLU A 647 -32.69 -8.40 -3.54
CA GLU A 647 -31.81 -9.10 -4.49
C GLU A 647 -30.33 -8.88 -4.16
N ARG A 648 -29.96 -7.67 -3.74
CA ARG A 648 -28.61 -7.27 -3.36
C ARG A 648 -28.62 -6.66 -1.96
N GLY A 649 -27.90 -7.26 -1.01
CA GLY A 649 -27.78 -6.71 0.34
C GLY A 649 -29.08 -6.80 1.11
N GLY A 650 -29.31 -7.94 1.79
CA GLY A 650 -30.52 -8.12 2.59
C GLY A 650 -30.55 -7.17 3.79
N GLY A 651 -29.42 -7.00 4.48
CA GLY A 651 -29.27 -6.02 5.56
C GLY A 651 -28.83 -4.64 5.05
N ILE A 652 -27.71 -4.57 4.34
CA ILE A 652 -27.15 -3.31 3.80
C ILE A 652 -26.74 -3.46 2.35
N TYR A 653 -26.99 -2.41 1.58
CA TYR A 653 -26.42 -2.21 0.26
C TYR A 653 -25.47 -1.01 0.26
N CYS A 654 -24.23 -1.22 -0.20
CA CYS A 654 -23.26 -0.17 -0.50
C CYS A 654 -23.04 -0.10 -2.02
N GLY A 655 -23.27 1.05 -2.63
CA GLY A 655 -23.01 1.34 -4.03
C GLY A 655 -22.39 2.72 -4.20
N ASP A 656 -22.21 3.15 -5.45
CA ASP A 656 -21.67 4.47 -5.77
C ASP A 656 -20.39 4.80 -5.01
N TYR A 657 -19.45 3.85 -4.97
CA TYR A 657 -18.12 4.04 -4.38
C TYR A 657 -18.14 4.39 -2.89
N ALA A 658 -19.22 4.02 -2.19
CA ALA A 658 -19.41 4.32 -0.78
C ALA A 658 -18.34 3.64 0.10
N ARG A 659 -17.96 4.32 1.17
CA ARG A 659 -16.96 3.88 2.14
C ARG A 659 -17.40 4.17 3.58
N PRO A 660 -18.61 3.75 4.00
CA PRO A 660 -19.11 4.01 5.34
C PRO A 660 -18.28 3.27 6.40
N THR A 661 -18.30 3.78 7.63
CA THR A 661 -17.76 3.10 8.81
C THR A 661 -18.91 2.43 9.55
N VAL A 662 -18.83 1.11 9.74
CA VAL A 662 -19.83 0.33 10.47
C VAL A 662 -19.16 -0.33 11.68
N THR A 663 -19.58 0.02 12.89
CA THR A 663 -18.99 -0.49 14.13
C THR A 663 -20.02 -1.13 15.03
N ASN A 664 -19.63 -2.17 15.77
CA ASN A 664 -20.45 -2.81 16.81
C ASN A 664 -21.85 -3.25 16.33
N CYS A 665 -22.05 -3.50 15.04
CA CYS A 665 -23.36 -3.82 14.48
C CYS A 665 -23.55 -5.34 14.33
N ALA A 666 -24.80 -5.80 14.41
CA ALA A 666 -25.17 -7.18 14.15
C ALA A 666 -26.07 -7.27 12.91
N PHE A 667 -25.70 -8.10 11.94
CA PHE A 667 -26.51 -8.46 10.78
C PHE A 667 -27.03 -9.86 11.01
N SER A 668 -28.33 -10.01 11.32
CA SER A 668 -28.88 -11.31 11.67
C SER A 668 -30.09 -11.69 10.82
N ARG A 669 -30.16 -12.95 10.35
CA ARG A 669 -31.34 -13.49 9.66
C ARG A 669 -31.81 -12.65 8.47
N ASN A 670 -30.88 -12.03 7.76
CA ASN A 670 -31.16 -11.35 6.50
C ASN A 670 -30.98 -12.31 5.32
N SER A 671 -31.72 -12.09 4.25
CA SER A 671 -31.72 -12.95 3.07
C SER A 671 -31.52 -12.11 1.80
N ALA A 672 -30.77 -12.62 0.83
CA ALA A 672 -30.66 -11.98 -0.48
C ALA A 672 -30.36 -12.97 -1.60
N SER A 673 -30.33 -12.51 -2.86
CA SER A 673 -29.64 -13.29 -3.90
C SER A 673 -28.13 -13.15 -3.72
N LEU A 674 -27.64 -11.94 -3.49
CA LEU A 674 -26.22 -11.63 -3.28
C LEU A 674 -26.04 -10.82 -2.00
N GLY A 675 -25.21 -11.30 -1.07
CA GLY A 675 -24.89 -10.59 0.17
C GLY A 675 -26.07 -10.60 1.15
N GLY A 676 -26.30 -11.70 1.84
CA GLY A 676 -27.45 -11.84 2.76
C GLY A 676 -27.45 -10.75 3.83
N GLY A 677 -26.30 -10.54 4.49
CA GLY A 677 -26.10 -9.40 5.39
C GLY A 677 -25.76 -8.11 4.65
N VAL A 678 -24.63 -8.07 3.94
CA VAL A 678 -24.11 -6.86 3.27
C VAL A 678 -23.74 -7.18 1.81
N TYR A 679 -24.08 -6.27 0.90
CA TYR A 679 -23.58 -6.30 -0.48
C TYR A 679 -22.84 -4.99 -0.80
N ASN A 680 -21.61 -5.11 -1.30
CA ASN A 680 -20.77 -3.99 -1.72
C ASN A 680 -20.57 -4.02 -3.24
N GLU A 681 -20.98 -2.94 -3.93
CA GLU A 681 -20.77 -2.73 -5.36
C GLU A 681 -19.71 -1.65 -5.57
N SER A 682 -18.49 -2.05 -5.95
CA SER A 682 -17.34 -1.15 -6.14
C SER A 682 -17.15 -0.19 -4.95
N SER A 683 -17.46 -0.67 -3.75
CA SER A 683 -17.58 0.11 -2.52
C SER A 683 -16.74 -0.53 -1.42
N SER A 684 -16.08 0.27 -0.60
CA SER A 684 -15.06 -0.20 0.35
C SER A 684 -15.36 0.24 1.78
N PRO A 685 -16.42 -0.30 2.43
CA PRO A 685 -16.74 0.00 3.81
C PRO A 685 -15.66 -0.49 4.78
N THR A 686 -15.58 0.15 5.95
CA THR A 686 -14.79 -0.33 7.09
C THR A 686 -15.73 -0.90 8.14
N LEU A 687 -15.54 -2.17 8.52
CA LEU A 687 -16.34 -2.86 9.52
C LEU A 687 -15.49 -3.24 10.72
N THR A 688 -15.91 -2.86 11.91
CA THR A 688 -15.19 -3.17 13.16
C THR A 688 -16.13 -3.75 14.21
N ASN A 689 -15.74 -4.87 14.81
CA ASN A 689 -16.54 -5.52 15.87
C ASN A 689 -17.98 -5.85 15.44
N CYS A 690 -18.17 -6.24 14.17
CA CYS A 690 -19.48 -6.56 13.62
C CYS A 690 -19.74 -8.07 13.61
N THR A 691 -21.00 -8.47 13.81
CA THR A 691 -21.42 -9.87 13.79
C THR A 691 -22.41 -10.15 12.67
N PHE A 692 -22.09 -11.06 11.77
CA PHE A 692 -22.96 -11.60 10.73
C PHE A 692 -23.46 -12.97 11.16
N SER A 693 -24.75 -13.12 11.47
CA SER A 693 -25.29 -14.37 11.99
C SER A 693 -26.53 -14.87 11.26
N ALA A 694 -26.53 -16.16 10.88
CA ALA A 694 -27.68 -16.81 10.27
C ALA A 694 -28.27 -16.09 9.04
N ASN A 695 -27.45 -15.38 8.28
CA ASN A 695 -27.87 -14.76 7.02
C ASN A 695 -27.80 -15.79 5.88
N SER A 696 -28.61 -15.61 4.84
CA SER A 696 -28.73 -16.55 3.72
C SER A 696 -28.64 -15.85 2.37
N ALA A 697 -27.93 -16.44 1.39
CA ALA A 697 -27.95 -15.94 0.01
C ALA A 697 -27.69 -17.03 -1.04
N ASP A 698 -27.79 -16.69 -2.34
CA ASP A 698 -27.23 -17.55 -3.39
C ASP A 698 -25.69 -17.47 -3.40
N GLY A 699 -25.15 -16.27 -3.16
CA GLY A 699 -23.73 -16.03 -2.93
C GLY A 699 -23.47 -15.01 -1.83
N GLY A 700 -22.47 -15.25 -0.98
CA GLY A 700 -22.10 -14.36 0.12
C GLY A 700 -23.18 -14.34 1.20
N GLY A 701 -23.36 -15.44 1.92
CA GLY A 701 -24.43 -15.56 2.92
C GLY A 701 -24.37 -14.42 3.96
N GLY A 702 -23.19 -14.12 4.48
CA GLY A 702 -22.95 -12.92 5.30
C GLY A 702 -22.67 -11.67 4.49
N MET A 703 -21.69 -11.71 3.58
CA MET A 703 -21.24 -10.55 2.79
C MET A 703 -20.87 -10.92 1.36
N TYR A 704 -21.18 -10.03 0.41
CA TYR A 704 -20.72 -10.13 -0.98
C TYR A 704 -19.99 -8.85 -1.38
N ASN A 705 -18.78 -9.00 -1.92
CA ASN A 705 -17.96 -7.93 -2.47
C ASN A 705 -17.86 -8.08 -3.98
N ASN A 706 -18.36 -7.09 -4.71
CA ASN A 706 -18.27 -7.00 -6.16
C ASN A 706 -17.25 -5.90 -6.54
N GLY A 707 -16.14 -6.29 -7.16
CA GLY A 707 -15.13 -5.38 -7.71
C GLY A 707 -15.11 -5.39 -9.23
N ASP A 708 -16.08 -4.73 -9.87
CA ASP A 708 -16.10 -4.53 -11.33
C ASP A 708 -15.02 -3.50 -11.74
N GLU A 709 -15.38 -2.22 -11.88
CA GLU A 709 -14.42 -1.11 -12.02
C GLU A 709 -14.99 0.18 -11.40
N PRO A 710 -14.31 0.78 -10.41
CA PRO A 710 -13.05 0.37 -9.77
C PRO A 710 -13.27 -0.80 -8.82
N GLY A 711 -12.17 -1.33 -8.28
CA GLY A 711 -12.19 -2.44 -7.33
C GLY A 711 -12.96 -2.16 -6.03
N CYS A 712 -13.17 -3.23 -5.26
CA CYS A 712 -13.91 -3.22 -3.99
C CYS A 712 -13.03 -3.83 -2.88
N ASP A 713 -12.59 -2.97 -1.94
CA ASP A 713 -11.54 -3.28 -0.96
C ASP A 713 -12.01 -2.98 0.48
N PRO A 714 -13.03 -3.68 0.99
CA PRO A 714 -13.50 -3.46 2.35
C PRO A 714 -12.46 -3.91 3.40
N VAL A 715 -12.48 -3.25 4.55
CA VAL A 715 -11.61 -3.55 5.69
C VAL A 715 -12.44 -4.09 6.83
N LEU A 716 -12.14 -5.28 7.32
CA LEU A 716 -12.85 -5.96 8.40
C LEU A 716 -11.91 -6.23 9.57
N ASN A 717 -12.30 -5.77 10.76
CA ASN A 717 -11.52 -5.92 11.97
C ASN A 717 -12.38 -6.48 13.11
N HIS A 718 -11.94 -7.55 13.78
CA HIS A 718 -12.69 -8.21 14.86
C HIS A 718 -14.13 -8.59 14.47
N CYS A 719 -14.36 -8.99 13.21
CA CYS A 719 -15.70 -9.35 12.75
C CYS A 719 -15.95 -10.86 12.90
N THR A 720 -17.18 -11.23 13.23
CA THR A 720 -17.61 -12.63 13.38
C THR A 720 -18.66 -13.00 12.35
N PHE A 721 -18.43 -14.06 11.58
CA PHE A 721 -19.39 -14.67 10.66
C PHE A 721 -19.83 -16.02 11.22
N TYR A 722 -21.05 -16.11 11.74
CA TYR A 722 -21.57 -17.27 12.45
C TYR A 722 -22.81 -17.86 11.75
N GLY A 723 -22.70 -19.11 11.29
CA GLY A 723 -23.88 -19.85 10.81
C GLY A 723 -24.54 -19.26 9.55
N ASN A 724 -23.80 -18.51 8.73
CA ASN A 724 -24.35 -17.97 7.48
C ASN A 724 -24.34 -19.05 6.40
N ALA A 725 -25.33 -19.00 5.50
CA ALA A 725 -25.53 -20.02 4.48
C ALA A 725 -25.55 -19.40 3.08
N ALA A 726 -24.91 -20.07 2.12
CA ALA A 726 -25.06 -19.76 0.71
C ALA A 726 -25.47 -21.00 -0.10
N VAL A 727 -26.13 -20.79 -1.23
CA VAL A 727 -26.42 -21.89 -2.16
C VAL A 727 -25.16 -22.28 -2.93
N TYR A 728 -24.48 -21.32 -3.55
CA TYR A 728 -23.39 -21.62 -4.49
C TYR A 728 -22.01 -21.16 -4.00
N ASN A 729 -21.92 -20.01 -3.33
CA ASN A 729 -20.64 -19.29 -3.21
C ASN A 729 -20.49 -18.61 -1.85
N GLY A 730 -19.46 -18.96 -1.07
CA GLY A 730 -19.06 -18.16 0.10
C GLY A 730 -20.14 -18.09 1.18
N GLY A 731 -20.22 -19.09 2.07
CA GLY A 731 -21.24 -19.11 3.12
C GLY A 731 -21.15 -17.88 4.04
N GLY A 732 -19.93 -17.48 4.41
CA GLY A 732 -19.66 -16.25 5.14
C GLY A 732 -19.48 -15.05 4.20
N LEU A 733 -18.51 -15.12 3.30
CA LEU A 733 -18.09 -14.00 2.46
C LEU A 733 -17.75 -14.45 1.04
N TYR A 734 -18.20 -13.70 0.04
CA TYR A 734 -17.85 -13.95 -1.37
C TYR A 734 -17.20 -12.72 -2.00
N ASN A 735 -15.99 -12.89 -2.50
CA ASN A 735 -15.23 -11.90 -3.25
C ASN A 735 -15.23 -12.25 -4.74
N TRP A 736 -15.72 -11.34 -5.55
CA TRP A 736 -15.80 -11.51 -7.00
C TRP A 736 -15.27 -10.26 -7.71
N GLY A 737 -14.45 -10.47 -8.75
CA GLY A 737 -13.80 -9.41 -9.51
C GLY A 737 -12.54 -8.86 -8.80
N GLN A 738 -12.15 -7.64 -9.19
CA GLN A 738 -11.04 -6.87 -8.61
C GLN A 738 -11.33 -6.45 -7.16
N THR A 739 -11.21 -7.40 -6.24
CA THR A 739 -11.50 -7.22 -4.81
C THR A 739 -10.27 -7.56 -3.98
N SER A 740 -9.84 -6.69 -3.08
CA SER A 740 -8.69 -6.95 -2.19
C SER A 740 -9.03 -6.65 -0.73
N PRO A 741 -10.03 -7.33 -0.14
CA PRO A 741 -10.44 -7.04 1.23
C PRO A 741 -9.35 -7.44 2.24
N THR A 742 -9.22 -6.65 3.30
CA THR A 742 -8.30 -6.91 4.41
C THR A 742 -9.06 -7.36 5.64
N LEU A 743 -8.74 -8.55 6.16
CA LEU A 743 -9.40 -9.13 7.33
C LEU A 743 -8.37 -9.36 8.45
N THR A 744 -8.62 -8.75 9.61
CA THR A 744 -7.77 -8.91 10.80
C THR A 744 -8.61 -9.36 11.98
N ASN A 745 -8.13 -10.37 12.73
CA ASN A 745 -8.79 -10.90 13.92
C ASN A 745 -10.26 -11.32 13.67
N CYS A 746 -10.56 -11.79 12.46
CA CYS A 746 -11.92 -12.19 12.08
C CYS A 746 -12.15 -13.68 12.30
N VAL A 747 -13.40 -14.04 12.59
CA VAL A 747 -13.78 -15.39 13.01
C VAL A 747 -14.94 -15.91 12.17
N PHE A 748 -14.73 -17.00 11.45
CA PHE A 748 -15.74 -17.68 10.61
C PHE A 748 -16.10 -19.02 11.23
N ILE A 749 -17.34 -19.15 11.71
CA ILE A 749 -17.82 -20.32 12.43
C ILE A 749 -19.09 -20.86 11.77
N GLN A 750 -19.12 -22.16 11.48
CA GLN A 750 -20.34 -22.85 11.04
C GLN A 750 -21.00 -22.26 9.79
N ASN A 751 -20.25 -21.55 8.95
CA ASN A 751 -20.78 -21.08 7.67
C ASN A 751 -20.85 -22.25 6.68
N SER A 752 -21.83 -22.22 5.79
CA SER A 752 -22.12 -23.37 4.94
C SER A 752 -22.45 -23.01 3.49
N VAL A 753 -22.07 -23.88 2.56
CA VAL A 753 -22.46 -23.82 1.15
C VAL A 753 -23.05 -25.17 0.72
N SER A 754 -24.26 -25.15 0.16
CA SER A 754 -25.03 -26.38 -0.11
C SER A 754 -24.85 -26.98 -1.50
N SER A 755 -24.42 -26.21 -2.51
CA SER A 755 -24.27 -26.65 -3.90
C SER A 755 -23.02 -26.12 -4.61
N GLY A 756 -22.03 -25.68 -3.84
CA GLY A 756 -20.79 -25.10 -4.37
C GLY A 756 -19.64 -25.14 -3.36
N GLY A 757 -18.83 -24.09 -3.31
CA GLY A 757 -17.55 -24.10 -2.58
C GLY A 757 -17.25 -22.81 -1.80
N GLY A 758 -16.26 -22.89 -0.91
CA GLY A 758 -15.88 -21.81 -0.01
C GLY A 758 -16.86 -21.70 1.17
N GLY A 759 -16.86 -22.69 2.06
CA GLY A 759 -17.82 -22.76 3.18
C GLY A 759 -17.83 -21.49 4.03
N ALA A 760 -16.64 -20.92 4.30
CA ALA A 760 -16.51 -19.58 4.85
C ALA A 760 -16.33 -18.53 3.74
N ILE A 761 -15.26 -18.63 2.95
CA ILE A 761 -14.90 -17.61 1.96
C ILE A 761 -14.74 -18.23 0.58
N ARG A 762 -15.27 -17.54 -0.43
CA ARG A 762 -14.94 -17.81 -1.83
C ARG A 762 -14.28 -16.59 -2.46
N ASN A 763 -13.23 -16.80 -3.24
CA ASN A 763 -12.54 -15.77 -4.02
C ASN A 763 -12.53 -16.17 -5.49
N ASN A 764 -13.02 -15.28 -6.36
CA ASN A 764 -13.19 -15.54 -7.78
C ASN A 764 -12.80 -14.31 -8.62
N GLU A 765 -12.39 -14.54 -9.87
CA GLU A 765 -12.08 -13.51 -10.86
C GLU A 765 -11.13 -12.41 -10.35
N SER A 766 -9.97 -12.84 -9.83
CA SER A 766 -8.94 -11.96 -9.23
C SER A 766 -9.24 -11.41 -7.82
N GLY A 767 -10.25 -11.95 -7.14
CA GLY A 767 -10.46 -11.69 -5.70
C GLY A 767 -9.24 -12.10 -4.87
N SER A 768 -8.67 -11.16 -4.14
CA SER A 768 -7.32 -11.19 -3.57
C SER A 768 -7.29 -10.83 -2.07
N PRO A 769 -8.04 -11.50 -1.18
CA PRO A 769 -8.05 -11.13 0.23
C PRO A 769 -6.71 -11.37 0.95
N ALA A 770 -6.40 -10.49 1.90
CA ALA A 770 -5.32 -10.66 2.88
C ALA A 770 -5.91 -10.89 4.28
N LEU A 771 -5.53 -11.99 4.91
CA LEU A 771 -6.07 -12.41 6.21
C LEU A 771 -4.95 -12.60 7.23
N THR A 772 -5.11 -11.94 8.38
CA THR A 772 -4.17 -12.02 9.50
C THR A 772 -4.92 -12.38 10.78
N ASN A 773 -4.39 -13.32 11.56
CA ASN A 773 -4.93 -13.71 12.87
C ASN A 773 -6.41 -14.16 12.80
N CYS A 774 -6.81 -14.79 11.70
CA CYS A 774 -8.19 -15.20 11.47
C CYS A 774 -8.43 -16.67 11.84
N MET A 775 -9.65 -16.99 12.27
CA MET A 775 -10.08 -18.35 12.61
C MET A 775 -11.20 -18.85 11.70
N PHE A 776 -11.10 -20.11 11.26
CA PHE A 776 -12.06 -20.81 10.43
C PHE A 776 -12.44 -22.13 11.10
N ILE A 777 -13.63 -22.18 11.69
CA ILE A 777 -14.07 -23.26 12.56
C ILE A 777 -15.36 -23.88 12.04
N SER A 778 -15.35 -25.20 11.81
CA SER A 778 -16.56 -25.96 11.48
C SER A 778 -17.34 -25.43 10.27
N ASN A 779 -16.69 -24.76 9.32
CA ASN A 779 -17.31 -24.33 8.08
C ASN A 779 -17.44 -25.51 7.12
N SER A 780 -18.46 -25.51 6.28
CA SER A 780 -18.76 -26.64 5.40
C SER A 780 -19.09 -26.23 3.98
N ALA A 781 -18.64 -27.02 3.01
CA ALA A 781 -19.04 -26.87 1.62
C ALA A 781 -19.32 -28.25 1.01
N GLU A 782 -20.26 -28.34 0.09
CA GLU A 782 -20.52 -29.61 -0.60
C GLU A 782 -19.30 -30.06 -1.43
N THR A 783 -18.67 -29.13 -2.18
CA THR A 783 -17.70 -29.51 -3.22
C THR A 783 -16.24 -29.25 -2.84
N PHE A 784 -15.86 -27.98 -2.65
CA PHE A 784 -14.47 -27.56 -2.49
C PHE A 784 -14.29 -26.49 -1.42
N GLY A 785 -13.22 -26.59 -0.64
CA GLY A 785 -12.79 -25.54 0.28
C GLY A 785 -13.78 -25.31 1.41
N GLY A 786 -13.76 -26.18 2.43
CA GLY A 786 -14.65 -26.04 3.59
C GLY A 786 -14.42 -24.71 4.32
N GLY A 787 -13.17 -24.27 4.43
CA GLY A 787 -12.80 -22.90 4.81
C GLY A 787 -12.85 -21.94 3.63
N ILE A 788 -11.82 -21.97 2.78
CA ILE A 788 -11.64 -21.02 1.66
C ILE A 788 -11.54 -21.76 0.33
N ARG A 789 -12.18 -21.22 -0.70
CA ARG A 789 -11.99 -21.63 -2.10
C ARG A 789 -11.53 -20.45 -2.97
N ASN A 790 -10.44 -20.64 -3.70
CA ASN A 790 -9.94 -19.74 -4.74
C ASN A 790 -10.21 -20.35 -6.12
N SER A 791 -10.71 -19.52 -7.04
CA SER A 791 -10.91 -19.87 -8.46
C SER A 791 -10.60 -18.68 -9.38
N ASN A 792 -10.29 -18.98 -10.65
CA ASN A 792 -10.14 -18.02 -11.75
C ASN A 792 -9.27 -16.78 -11.41
N GLY A 793 -8.02 -17.01 -10.99
CA GLY A 793 -7.07 -15.93 -10.69
C GLY A 793 -7.16 -15.35 -9.29
N GLY A 794 -8.02 -15.90 -8.41
CA GLY A 794 -8.07 -15.47 -7.01
C GLY A 794 -6.73 -15.67 -6.29
N ASN A 795 -6.30 -14.66 -5.52
CA ASN A 795 -5.10 -14.72 -4.70
C ASN A 795 -5.48 -14.75 -3.21
N THR A 796 -4.74 -15.42 -2.35
CA THR A 796 -5.00 -15.33 -0.91
C THR A 796 -3.70 -15.37 -0.15
N ILE A 797 -3.55 -14.42 0.76
CA ILE A 797 -2.44 -14.36 1.71
C ILE A 797 -3.00 -14.65 3.09
N LEU A 798 -2.51 -15.72 3.70
CA LEU A 798 -2.85 -16.15 5.05
C LEU A 798 -1.62 -16.03 5.95
N THR A 799 -1.72 -15.19 6.97
CA THR A 799 -0.70 -15.05 8.00
C THR A 799 -1.32 -15.35 9.35
N ASN A 800 -0.68 -16.22 10.14
CA ASN A 800 -1.12 -16.53 11.50
C ASN A 800 -2.60 -16.94 11.55
N CYS A 801 -3.09 -17.80 10.65
CA CYS A 801 -4.50 -18.21 10.63
C CYS A 801 -4.70 -19.62 11.19
N THR A 802 -5.90 -19.94 11.68
CA THR A 802 -6.23 -21.28 12.20
C THR A 802 -7.49 -21.84 11.57
N PHE A 803 -7.38 -23.04 11.01
CA PHE A 803 -8.45 -23.81 10.38
C PHE A 803 -8.64 -25.10 11.15
N THR A 804 -9.87 -25.35 11.62
CA THR A 804 -10.19 -26.55 12.40
C THR A 804 -11.65 -27.00 12.23
N ALA A 805 -11.83 -28.31 12.14
CA ALA A 805 -13.11 -28.99 11.92
C ALA A 805 -13.91 -28.53 10.67
N ASN A 806 -13.31 -27.84 9.71
CA ASN A 806 -13.95 -27.53 8.44
C ASN A 806 -14.10 -28.79 7.57
N SER A 807 -15.08 -28.79 6.66
CA SER A 807 -15.35 -29.98 5.84
C SER A 807 -15.77 -29.62 4.41
N ALA A 808 -15.24 -30.37 3.46
CA ALA A 808 -15.68 -30.39 2.07
C ALA A 808 -15.33 -31.73 1.43
N GLN A 809 -15.93 -32.03 0.28
CA GLN A 809 -15.56 -33.24 -0.47
C GLN A 809 -14.08 -33.22 -0.88
N ASN A 810 -13.53 -32.04 -1.22
CA ASN A 810 -12.12 -31.86 -1.54
C ASN A 810 -11.60 -30.55 -0.91
N GLY A 811 -10.45 -30.58 -0.23
CA GLY A 811 -9.91 -29.40 0.44
C GLY A 811 -10.77 -28.96 1.63
N SER A 812 -10.64 -29.63 2.77
CA SER A 812 -11.38 -29.30 3.99
C SER A 812 -11.07 -27.88 4.48
N ALA A 813 -9.78 -27.48 4.48
CA ALA A 813 -9.39 -26.12 4.84
C ALA A 813 -9.46 -25.20 3.62
N LEU A 814 -8.71 -25.56 2.57
CA LEU A 814 -8.39 -24.69 1.44
C LEU A 814 -8.54 -25.45 0.12
N ALA A 815 -9.01 -24.76 -0.92
CA ALA A 815 -9.03 -25.29 -2.28
C ALA A 815 -8.66 -24.23 -3.31
N CYS A 816 -7.75 -24.56 -4.23
CA CYS A 816 -7.46 -23.81 -5.45
C CYS A 816 -7.92 -24.64 -6.64
N THR A 817 -8.99 -24.19 -7.30
CA THR A 817 -9.68 -24.99 -8.32
C THR A 817 -10.33 -24.11 -9.37
N ALA A 818 -10.35 -24.55 -10.63
CA ALA A 818 -11.20 -23.95 -11.67
C ALA A 818 -12.71 -24.12 -11.38
N ASP A 819 -13.52 -23.24 -11.96
CA ASP A 819 -15.00 -23.37 -11.94
C ASP A 819 -15.54 -24.26 -13.08
N ASP A 820 -14.86 -24.25 -14.22
CA ASP A 820 -15.12 -25.15 -15.34
C ASP A 820 -13.82 -25.47 -16.10
N GLY A 821 -13.86 -26.47 -16.99
CA GLY A 821 -12.67 -26.91 -17.74
C GLY A 821 -12.24 -25.97 -18.89
N GLY A 822 -12.79 -24.75 -18.99
CA GLY A 822 -12.75 -23.92 -20.20
C GLY A 822 -11.96 -22.61 -20.10
N SER A 823 -11.74 -22.05 -18.91
CA SER A 823 -10.96 -20.82 -18.73
C SER A 823 -10.20 -20.88 -17.40
N GLN A 824 -8.87 -20.90 -17.45
CA GLN A 824 -8.02 -21.12 -16.28
C GLN A 824 -7.02 -19.96 -16.11
N SER A 825 -7.35 -19.02 -15.23
CA SER A 825 -6.32 -18.17 -14.61
C SER A 825 -5.85 -18.88 -13.34
N PRO A 826 -4.57 -19.27 -13.23
CA PRO A 826 -4.05 -19.92 -12.03
C PRO A 826 -4.23 -19.00 -10.82
N CYS A 827 -4.62 -19.59 -9.69
CA CYS A 827 -4.71 -18.89 -8.43
C CYS A 827 -3.34 -18.84 -7.73
N SER A 828 -3.22 -17.99 -6.71
CA SER A 828 -2.07 -18.00 -5.80
C SER A 828 -2.56 -18.13 -4.36
N LEU A 829 -1.89 -18.96 -3.59
CA LEU A 829 -2.15 -19.16 -2.17
C LEU A 829 -0.83 -19.10 -1.41
N GLN A 830 -0.68 -18.10 -0.55
CA GLN A 830 0.47 -17.92 0.33
C GLN A 830 0.04 -18.16 1.77
N VAL A 831 0.69 -19.10 2.44
CA VAL A 831 0.33 -19.52 3.80
C VAL A 831 1.58 -19.49 4.68
N VAL A 832 1.57 -18.63 5.70
CA VAL A 832 2.69 -18.45 6.63
C VAL A 832 2.17 -18.49 8.06
N ASN A 833 2.87 -19.20 8.96
CA ASN A 833 2.52 -19.28 10.39
C ASN A 833 1.11 -19.80 10.67
N CYS A 834 0.52 -20.59 9.78
CA CYS A 834 -0.87 -21.04 9.93
C CYS A 834 -0.95 -22.43 10.56
N ILE A 835 -2.12 -22.77 11.11
CA ILE A 835 -2.48 -24.12 11.55
C ILE A 835 -3.67 -24.61 10.72
N LEU A 836 -3.51 -25.72 9.98
CA LEU A 836 -4.55 -26.40 9.21
C LEU A 836 -4.80 -27.79 9.80
N TRP A 837 -5.90 -27.95 10.55
CA TRP A 837 -6.19 -29.13 11.36
C TRP A 837 -7.65 -29.59 11.29
N ASP A 838 -8.14 -29.83 10.07
CA ASP A 838 -9.55 -30.13 9.79
C ASP A 838 -9.95 -31.62 9.81
N GLY A 839 -9.02 -32.55 10.11
CA GLY A 839 -9.30 -33.99 10.13
C GLY A 839 -9.44 -34.64 8.75
N GLY A 840 -9.08 -33.93 7.67
CA GLY A 840 -9.29 -34.36 6.28
C GLY A 840 -8.18 -33.94 5.32
N ASP A 841 -8.53 -33.86 4.03
CA ASP A 841 -7.67 -33.36 2.96
C ASP A 841 -7.51 -31.84 3.10
N GLN A 842 -6.48 -31.37 3.82
CA GLN A 842 -6.39 -29.95 4.23
C GLN A 842 -6.41 -28.99 3.04
N ILE A 843 -5.63 -29.29 2.00
CA ILE A 843 -5.44 -28.39 0.86
C ILE A 843 -5.62 -29.18 -0.43
N ARG A 844 -6.56 -28.73 -1.27
CA ARG A 844 -6.76 -29.26 -2.62
C ARG A 844 -6.25 -28.26 -3.66
N ASN A 845 -5.43 -28.74 -4.60
CA ASN A 845 -4.98 -27.98 -5.77
C ASN A 845 -5.15 -28.85 -7.02
N ASP A 846 -5.94 -28.39 -8.00
CA ASP A 846 -6.41 -29.19 -9.15
C ASP A 846 -5.93 -28.68 -10.50
N ASP A 847 -5.27 -27.52 -10.50
CA ASP A 847 -4.86 -26.81 -11.69
C ASP A 847 -3.42 -26.29 -11.56
N SER A 848 -3.03 -25.34 -12.40
CA SER A 848 -1.70 -24.71 -12.38
C SER A 848 -1.52 -23.66 -11.27
N SER A 849 -2.42 -23.59 -10.28
CA SER A 849 -2.32 -22.64 -9.17
C SER A 849 -1.06 -22.83 -8.34
N ILE A 850 -0.50 -21.71 -7.88
CA ILE A 850 0.69 -21.67 -7.03
C ILE A 850 0.25 -21.75 -5.57
N VAL A 851 0.74 -22.78 -4.85
CA VAL A 851 0.51 -22.94 -3.41
C VAL A 851 1.87 -22.91 -2.72
N ALA A 852 2.13 -21.82 -2.00
CA ALA A 852 3.35 -21.59 -1.23
C ALA A 852 3.00 -21.62 0.27
N ILE A 853 3.55 -22.59 0.99
CA ILE A 853 3.30 -22.79 2.42
C ILE A 853 4.65 -22.83 3.12
N SER A 854 4.85 -21.99 4.13
CA SER A 854 6.05 -22.03 4.97
C SER A 854 5.70 -21.80 6.43
N TYR A 855 6.54 -22.31 7.32
CA TYR A 855 6.42 -22.14 8.76
C TYR A 855 5.01 -22.40 9.29
N SER A 856 4.32 -23.42 8.76
CA SER A 856 2.92 -23.72 9.09
C SER A 856 2.75 -25.18 9.55
N ASN A 857 1.74 -25.43 10.37
CA ASN A 857 1.36 -26.78 10.80
C ASN A 857 0.22 -27.30 9.92
N VAL A 858 0.46 -28.36 9.15
CA VAL A 858 -0.51 -28.91 8.19
C VAL A 858 -0.71 -30.40 8.43
N GLN A 859 -1.91 -30.77 8.85
CA GLN A 859 -2.25 -32.16 9.17
C GLN A 859 -2.10 -33.10 7.96
N GLY A 860 -1.30 -34.16 8.12
CA GLY A 860 -1.02 -35.13 7.06
C GLY A 860 -0.20 -34.56 5.90
N GLY A 861 0.35 -33.35 6.07
CA GLY A 861 1.11 -32.64 5.04
C GLY A 861 2.37 -33.38 4.66
N LEU A 862 3.15 -33.87 5.63
CA LEU A 862 4.46 -34.49 5.38
C LEU A 862 4.37 -35.84 4.64
N ASP A 863 3.25 -36.55 4.76
CA ASP A 863 3.05 -37.89 4.20
C ASP A 863 2.31 -37.90 2.86
N ARG A 864 1.39 -36.94 2.64
CA ARG A 864 0.43 -36.99 1.52
C ARG A 864 0.84 -36.10 0.34
N TYR A 865 1.63 -35.06 0.60
CA TYR A 865 2.09 -34.11 -0.39
C TYR A 865 3.45 -33.56 0.06
N PRO A 866 4.58 -33.82 -0.63
CA PRO A 866 5.86 -33.24 -0.26
C PRO A 866 5.88 -31.73 -0.58
N TRP A 867 5.13 -30.92 0.18
CA TRP A 867 5.21 -29.47 0.19
C TRP A 867 6.52 -29.12 0.90
N LEU A 868 7.60 -29.05 0.13
CA LEU A 868 8.96 -28.71 0.58
C LEU A 868 9.09 -27.23 0.95
N GLY A 869 8.16 -26.71 1.74
CA GLY A 869 8.23 -25.38 2.32
C GLY A 869 9.10 -25.37 3.56
N GLU A 870 9.90 -24.33 3.73
CA GLU A 870 10.76 -24.16 4.89
C GLU A 870 9.94 -24.09 6.18
N GLY A 871 10.36 -24.82 7.22
CA GLY A 871 9.81 -24.70 8.58
C GLY A 871 8.42 -25.29 8.81
N ASN A 872 7.82 -25.97 7.83
CA ASN A 872 6.51 -26.63 8.03
C ASN A 872 6.61 -27.85 8.96
N ILE A 873 5.55 -28.09 9.72
CA ILE A 873 5.41 -29.23 10.64
C ILE A 873 4.08 -29.96 10.41
N ASP A 874 3.99 -31.19 10.89
CA ASP A 874 2.77 -32.01 10.92
C ASP A 874 2.71 -32.68 12.29
N ALA A 875 2.11 -31.99 13.24
CA ALA A 875 2.00 -32.42 14.62
C ALA A 875 0.69 -31.92 15.23
N ASP A 876 0.12 -32.68 16.16
CA ASP A 876 -1.09 -32.26 16.86
C ASP A 876 -0.87 -30.87 17.50
N PRO A 877 -1.64 -29.83 17.11
CA PRO A 877 -1.47 -28.49 17.65
C PRO A 877 -1.84 -28.42 19.14
N HIS A 878 -2.50 -29.44 19.69
CA HIS A 878 -2.89 -29.50 21.09
C HIS A 878 -3.65 -28.24 21.54
N PHE A 879 -4.75 -27.96 20.86
CA PHE A 879 -5.69 -26.93 21.30
C PHE A 879 -6.24 -27.25 22.70
N ALA A 880 -6.47 -26.21 23.49
CA ALA A 880 -6.88 -26.28 24.88
C ALA A 880 -8.22 -26.99 25.10
N ASP A 881 -9.30 -26.43 24.55
CA ASP A 881 -10.65 -27.00 24.61
C ASP A 881 -11.50 -26.57 23.39
N PRO A 882 -11.28 -27.19 22.21
CA PRO A 882 -12.04 -26.90 21.00
C PRO A 882 -13.56 -27.02 21.16
N ASN A 883 -14.03 -27.92 22.03
CA ASN A 883 -15.47 -28.13 22.25
C ASN A 883 -16.13 -26.93 22.93
N ARG A 884 -15.35 -26.09 23.61
CA ARG A 884 -15.79 -24.84 24.25
C ARG A 884 -15.29 -23.60 23.50
N GLY A 885 -14.74 -23.77 22.30
CA GLY A 885 -14.25 -22.67 21.47
C GLY A 885 -12.87 -22.13 21.86
N ASP A 886 -12.13 -22.82 22.72
CA ASP A 886 -10.79 -22.40 23.14
C ASP A 886 -9.72 -23.07 22.28
N TYR A 887 -9.24 -22.31 21.30
CA TYR A 887 -8.22 -22.73 20.33
C TYR A 887 -6.82 -22.21 20.66
N HIS A 888 -6.59 -21.73 21.89
CA HIS A 888 -5.23 -21.46 22.34
C HIS A 888 -4.44 -22.78 22.41
N LEU A 889 -3.13 -22.67 22.20
CA LEU A 889 -2.23 -23.81 22.26
C LEU A 889 -2.00 -24.19 23.74
N LYS A 890 -2.04 -25.48 24.07
CA LYS A 890 -1.68 -25.91 25.42
C LYS A 890 -0.24 -25.56 25.75
N SER A 891 0.01 -25.09 26.97
CA SER A 891 1.34 -24.75 27.43
C SER A 891 1.54 -25.06 28.92
N GLN A 892 2.63 -25.74 29.23
CA GLN A 892 3.09 -25.93 30.61
C GLN A 892 3.63 -24.63 31.23
N ALA A 893 4.05 -23.66 30.42
CA ALA A 893 4.46 -22.33 30.89
C ALA A 893 3.23 -21.46 31.18
N GLY A 894 2.19 -21.62 30.36
CA GLY A 894 0.86 -21.08 30.57
C GLY A 894 0.22 -20.64 29.25
N ARG A 895 -1.11 -20.75 29.17
CA ARG A 895 -1.92 -20.25 28.06
C ARG A 895 -3.02 -19.34 28.57
N TRP A 896 -3.52 -18.47 27.70
CA TRP A 896 -4.68 -17.65 27.97
C TRP A 896 -5.97 -18.51 27.97
N ASP A 897 -6.81 -18.38 29.00
CA ASP A 897 -8.19 -18.88 29.00
C ASP A 897 -9.14 -17.69 28.76
N PRO A 898 -9.87 -17.66 27.62
CA PRO A 898 -10.79 -16.57 27.33
C PRO A 898 -11.99 -16.52 28.28
N ASN A 899 -12.34 -17.63 28.95
CA ASN A 899 -13.51 -17.69 29.83
C ASN A 899 -13.25 -17.06 31.20
N SER A 900 -12.16 -17.48 31.87
CA SER A 900 -11.74 -16.87 33.12
C SER A 900 -11.02 -15.55 32.92
N GLN A 901 -10.56 -15.28 31.69
CA GLN A 901 -9.60 -14.23 31.37
C GLN A 901 -8.37 -14.37 32.29
N SER A 902 -7.70 -15.51 32.27
CA SER A 902 -6.51 -15.72 33.10
C SER A 902 -5.54 -16.71 32.46
N TRP A 903 -4.30 -16.74 32.95
CA TRP A 903 -3.31 -17.71 32.51
C TRP A 903 -3.47 -19.04 33.24
N LEU A 904 -3.57 -20.14 32.48
CA LEU A 904 -3.66 -21.50 33.00
C LEU A 904 -2.46 -22.31 32.53
N GLN A 905 -1.91 -23.15 33.41
CA GLN A 905 -0.87 -24.11 33.04
C GLN A 905 -1.49 -25.45 32.66
N ASP A 906 -1.09 -25.99 31.51
CA ASP A 906 -1.47 -27.31 31.04
C ASP A 906 -0.42 -28.36 31.41
N ASP A 907 -0.75 -29.63 31.15
CA ASP A 907 0.12 -30.78 31.40
C ASP A 907 1.15 -31.05 30.28
N LEU A 908 1.00 -30.38 29.13
CA LEU A 908 1.86 -30.50 27.96
C LEU A 908 1.98 -29.15 27.22
N THR A 909 3.04 -29.02 26.42
CA THR A 909 3.28 -27.85 25.57
C THR A 909 3.13 -28.22 24.11
N SER A 910 2.34 -27.43 23.39
CA SER A 910 2.10 -27.60 21.96
C SER A 910 3.40 -27.49 21.14
N PRO A 911 3.57 -28.32 20.09
CA PRO A 911 4.67 -28.19 19.14
C PRO A 911 4.57 -26.94 18.25
N CYS A 912 3.43 -26.22 18.25
CA CYS A 912 3.23 -25.00 17.47
C CYS A 912 3.73 -23.73 18.18
N ILE A 913 4.13 -23.84 19.45
CA ILE A 913 4.73 -22.73 20.21
C ILE A 913 6.17 -22.52 19.73
N ASP A 914 6.57 -21.28 19.47
CA ASP A 914 7.86 -20.85 18.92
C ASP A 914 8.24 -21.53 17.58
N ALA A 915 7.25 -21.96 16.80
CA ALA A 915 7.48 -22.74 15.59
C ALA A 915 7.35 -21.94 14.28
N GLY A 916 6.83 -20.70 14.34
CA GLY A 916 6.58 -19.86 13.17
C GLY A 916 7.84 -19.32 12.50
N ASN A 917 7.67 -18.42 11.54
CA ASN A 917 8.73 -17.85 10.73
C ASN A 917 9.68 -17.00 11.61
N PRO A 918 11.00 -17.29 11.62
CA PRO A 918 11.99 -16.51 12.38
C PRO A 918 12.05 -15.02 12.01
N GLY A 919 11.60 -14.65 10.82
CA GLY A 919 11.52 -13.26 10.36
C GLY A 919 10.20 -12.55 10.70
N SER A 920 9.20 -13.25 11.25
CA SER A 920 7.95 -12.64 11.68
C SER A 920 8.10 -11.93 13.02
N ASP A 921 7.32 -10.85 13.19
CA ASP A 921 7.26 -10.12 14.44
C ASP A 921 6.59 -10.97 15.53
N TRP A 922 7.30 -11.16 16.64
CA TRP A 922 6.85 -11.91 17.82
C TRP A 922 6.74 -11.01 19.06
N THR A 923 7.07 -9.71 18.95
CA THR A 923 7.24 -8.82 20.10
C THR A 923 5.97 -8.58 20.90
N ALA A 924 4.80 -8.86 20.34
CA ALA A 924 3.53 -8.81 21.05
C ALA A 924 3.25 -10.05 21.92
N GLU A 925 4.00 -11.15 21.78
CA GLU A 925 3.85 -12.34 22.63
C GLU A 925 4.47 -12.10 24.00
N LEU A 926 3.73 -12.43 25.07
CA LEU A 926 4.20 -12.18 26.43
C LEU A 926 5.23 -13.22 26.90
N TRP A 927 6.18 -12.77 27.71
CA TRP A 927 7.17 -13.65 28.35
C TRP A 927 6.48 -14.67 29.31
N PRO A 928 6.96 -15.93 29.38
CA PRO A 928 8.10 -16.48 28.64
C PRO A 928 7.77 -16.79 27.18
N HIS A 929 8.68 -16.44 26.27
CA HIS A 929 8.56 -16.63 24.82
C HIS A 929 9.90 -17.09 24.23
N GLY A 930 9.91 -17.75 23.07
CA GLY A 930 11.13 -18.26 22.44
C GLY A 930 11.91 -17.25 21.59
N ALA A 931 11.53 -15.96 21.60
CA ALA A 931 11.97 -14.96 20.61
C ALA A 931 11.66 -15.40 19.16
N ARG A 932 10.53 -16.09 19.00
CA ARG A 932 10.05 -16.65 17.74
C ARG A 932 8.55 -16.79 17.85
N ILE A 933 7.82 -16.36 16.81
CA ILE A 933 6.37 -16.31 16.85
C ILE A 933 5.76 -17.73 16.94
N ASN A 934 4.65 -17.85 17.69
CA ASN A 934 3.79 -19.03 17.66
C ASN A 934 3.06 -19.14 16.30
N MET A 935 2.72 -20.35 15.89
CA MET A 935 1.82 -20.56 14.74
C MET A 935 0.35 -20.39 15.17
N GLY A 936 -0.50 -19.97 14.24
CA GLY A 936 -1.96 -19.90 14.38
C GLY A 936 -2.49 -18.50 14.74
N ALA A 937 -3.81 -18.41 14.93
CA ALA A 937 -4.57 -17.16 15.10
C ALA A 937 -4.14 -16.27 16.26
N TYR A 938 -3.52 -16.88 17.28
CA TYR A 938 -3.03 -16.16 18.46
C TYR A 938 -1.53 -15.87 18.40
N GLY A 939 -0.81 -16.32 17.37
CA GLY A 939 0.60 -16.01 17.19
C GLY A 939 0.84 -14.53 16.97
N GLY A 940 1.85 -13.97 17.64
CA GLY A 940 2.13 -12.54 17.59
C GLY A 940 1.05 -11.68 18.26
N THR A 941 0.36 -12.22 19.27
CA THR A 941 -0.64 -11.49 20.05
C THR A 941 -0.33 -11.55 21.55
N PRO A 942 -0.83 -10.61 22.37
CA PRO A 942 -0.68 -10.67 23.83
C PRO A 942 -1.30 -11.92 24.47
N GLN A 943 -2.22 -12.60 23.78
CA GLN A 943 -2.89 -13.81 24.23
C GLN A 943 -2.20 -15.09 23.72
N ALA A 944 -1.07 -14.97 23.01
CA ALA A 944 -0.26 -16.10 22.56
C ALA A 944 0.16 -16.98 23.74
N SER A 945 0.14 -18.29 23.55
CA SER A 945 0.53 -19.23 24.62
C SER A 945 2.02 -19.15 24.90
N MET A 946 2.40 -19.17 26.18
CA MET A 946 3.78 -18.93 26.61
C MET A 946 4.67 -20.14 26.33
N SER A 947 5.95 -19.89 26.16
CA SER A 947 6.99 -20.89 25.92
C SER A 947 7.63 -21.40 27.21
N LEU A 948 8.15 -22.63 27.16
CA LEU A 948 9.06 -23.14 28.20
C LEU A 948 10.49 -22.57 28.06
N SER A 949 10.78 -21.87 26.96
CA SER A 949 12.03 -21.14 26.76
C SER A 949 12.12 -19.95 27.70
N SER A 950 13.28 -19.73 28.31
CA SER A 950 13.56 -18.56 29.13
C SER A 950 14.21 -17.44 28.32
N ALA A 951 14.02 -17.38 27.01
CA ALA A 951 14.55 -16.30 26.18
C ALA A 951 13.79 -14.99 26.48
N GLY A 952 14.52 -13.90 26.73
CA GLY A 952 13.96 -12.61 27.17
C GLY A 952 13.90 -12.45 28.69
N ASN A 953 13.33 -11.33 29.16
CA ASN A 953 13.19 -11.00 30.58
C ASN A 953 11.78 -10.49 30.86
N ALA A 954 11.09 -11.06 31.86
CA ALA A 954 9.74 -10.63 32.23
C ALA A 954 9.66 -9.14 32.62
N ALA A 955 10.77 -8.55 33.10
CA ALA A 955 10.84 -7.16 33.50
C ALA A 955 11.08 -6.18 32.33
N ASP A 956 11.38 -6.67 31.14
CA ASP A 956 11.54 -5.88 29.91
C ASP A 956 10.15 -5.76 29.26
N LEU A 957 9.40 -4.74 29.69
CA LEU A 957 7.99 -4.55 29.40
C LEU A 957 7.75 -3.93 28.03
N ASN A 958 8.71 -3.16 27.53
CA ASN A 958 8.68 -2.54 26.21
C ASN A 958 9.39 -3.39 25.13
N VAL A 959 10.02 -4.51 25.53
CA VAL A 959 10.70 -5.50 24.66
C VAL A 959 11.87 -4.89 23.88
N ASP A 960 12.58 -3.91 24.47
CA ASP A 960 13.74 -3.26 23.85
C ASP A 960 15.07 -3.98 24.11
N GLY A 961 15.04 -5.03 24.95
CA GLY A 961 16.19 -5.85 25.33
C GLY A 961 16.90 -5.38 26.60
N SER A 962 16.41 -4.32 27.24
CA SER A 962 16.92 -3.71 28.47
C SER A 962 15.83 -3.76 29.55
N VAL A 963 16.20 -3.69 30.82
CA VAL A 963 15.23 -3.45 31.90
C VAL A 963 15.61 -2.11 32.52
N ASP A 964 14.87 -1.06 32.14
CA ASP A 964 15.23 0.31 32.47
C ASP A 964 14.03 1.20 32.88
N CYS A 965 14.31 2.49 33.05
CA CYS A 965 13.34 3.45 33.58
C CYS A 965 12.05 3.54 32.74
N ALA A 966 12.10 3.19 31.45
CA ALA A 966 10.94 3.10 30.58
C ALA A 966 10.02 1.95 31.02
N ASP A 967 10.57 0.77 31.31
CA ASP A 967 9.80 -0.36 31.83
C ASP A 967 9.24 -0.07 33.22
N ALA A 968 10.04 0.57 34.08
CA ALA A 968 9.55 0.99 35.40
C ALA A 968 8.40 1.99 35.27
N LEU A 969 8.43 2.88 34.27
CA LEU A 969 7.36 3.84 34.04
C LEU A 969 6.08 3.14 33.57
N LEU A 970 6.18 2.14 32.68
CA LEU A 970 5.05 1.31 32.26
C LEU A 970 4.42 0.62 33.48
N LEU A 971 5.23 -0.09 34.27
CA LEU A 971 4.78 -0.76 35.49
C LEU A 971 4.13 0.19 36.49
N MET A 972 4.70 1.39 36.70
CA MET A 972 4.19 2.37 37.66
C MET A 972 2.93 3.08 37.19
N ASN A 973 2.76 3.28 35.88
CA ASN A 973 1.54 3.87 35.32
C ASN A 973 0.31 3.00 35.61
N GLU A 974 0.50 1.68 35.66
CA GLU A 974 -0.56 0.70 35.90
C GLU A 974 -0.67 0.25 37.38
N TRP A 975 0.14 0.84 38.27
CA TRP A 975 0.15 0.50 39.68
C TRP A 975 -1.21 0.71 40.36
N LEU A 976 -1.76 -0.37 40.94
CA LEU A 976 -3.08 -0.39 41.60
C LEU A 976 -4.27 -0.04 40.68
N ARG A 977 -4.06 0.11 39.37
CA ARG A 977 -5.16 0.13 38.41
C ARG A 977 -5.75 -1.28 38.34
N ARG A 978 -7.08 -1.36 38.30
CA ARG A 978 -7.83 -2.62 38.15
C ARG A 978 -8.28 -2.83 36.71
N GLU A 979 -7.47 -2.35 35.77
CA GLU A 979 -7.67 -2.58 34.35
C GLU A 979 -6.89 -3.85 34.01
N ARG A 980 -7.64 -4.86 33.58
CA ARG A 980 -7.17 -6.25 33.57
C ARG A 980 -6.47 -6.53 32.24
N PHE A 981 -5.30 -7.16 32.33
CA PHE A 981 -4.51 -7.79 31.25
C PHE A 981 -3.65 -6.85 30.40
N LEU A 982 -2.61 -6.32 31.04
CA LEU A 982 -1.48 -5.67 30.36
C LEU A 982 -0.17 -6.43 30.72
N SER A 983 0.90 -6.23 29.95
CA SER A 983 2.20 -6.92 30.10
C SER A 983 2.83 -6.72 31.49
N GLU A 984 2.41 -5.68 32.21
CA GLU A 984 2.87 -5.18 33.51
C GLU A 984 2.45 -6.03 34.72
N ASP A 985 1.45 -6.91 34.60
CA ASP A 985 1.01 -7.85 35.65
C ASP A 985 1.95 -9.07 35.68
N LEU A 986 3.22 -8.87 36.04
CA LEU A 986 4.31 -9.85 35.89
C LEU A 986 4.08 -11.20 36.57
N ASP A 987 3.33 -11.25 37.67
CA ASP A 987 2.97 -12.52 38.35
C ASP A 987 1.65 -13.12 37.85
N ARG A 988 0.96 -12.40 36.96
CA ARG A 988 -0.24 -12.78 36.22
C ARG A 988 -1.44 -13.08 37.13
N ASN A 989 -1.53 -12.44 38.30
CA ASN A 989 -2.64 -12.59 39.25
C ASN A 989 -3.85 -11.68 38.96
N GLY A 990 -3.74 -10.78 37.97
CA GLY A 990 -4.76 -9.84 37.55
C GLY A 990 -4.72 -8.48 38.25
N ILE A 991 -3.64 -8.16 38.99
CA ILE A 991 -3.47 -6.90 39.72
C ILE A 991 -1.98 -6.53 39.75
N VAL A 992 -1.60 -5.44 39.07
CA VAL A 992 -0.25 -4.86 39.20
C VAL A 992 -0.04 -4.32 40.62
N ASN A 993 0.79 -5.01 41.39
CA ASN A 993 1.05 -4.75 42.80
C ASN A 993 2.51 -5.03 43.20
N PHE A 994 2.78 -5.03 44.51
CA PHE A 994 4.14 -5.26 45.05
C PHE A 994 4.76 -6.60 44.66
N SER A 995 3.95 -7.60 44.35
CA SER A 995 4.41 -8.88 43.81
C SER A 995 5.06 -8.69 42.44
N ASP A 996 4.41 -7.96 41.54
CA ASP A 996 4.92 -7.64 40.20
C ASP A 996 6.17 -6.77 40.28
N PHE A 997 6.18 -5.77 41.17
CA PHE A 997 7.38 -4.97 41.41
C PHE A 997 8.56 -5.82 41.91
N SER A 998 8.29 -6.89 42.68
CA SER A 998 9.35 -7.79 43.12
C SER A 998 9.94 -8.60 41.97
N ILE A 999 9.12 -9.01 41.00
CA ILE A 999 9.59 -9.70 39.78
C ILE A 999 10.36 -8.72 38.91
N PHE A 1000 9.83 -7.52 38.71
CA PHE A 1000 10.46 -6.43 37.98
C PHE A 1000 11.84 -6.08 38.53
N ALA A 1001 11.93 -5.83 39.84
CA ALA A 1001 13.19 -5.52 40.51
C ALA A 1001 14.18 -6.68 40.39
N GLY A 1002 13.72 -7.93 40.46
CA GLY A 1002 14.55 -9.11 40.21
C GLY A 1002 15.17 -9.09 38.81
N GLY A 1003 14.37 -8.78 37.78
CA GLY A 1003 14.84 -8.63 36.41
C GLY A 1003 15.81 -7.48 36.23
N TRP A 1004 15.51 -6.31 36.82
CA TRP A 1004 16.36 -5.11 36.79
C TRP A 1004 17.74 -5.36 37.38
N PHE A 1005 17.80 -5.95 38.58
CA PHE A 1005 19.07 -6.18 39.28
C PHE A 1005 19.83 -7.40 38.75
N SER A 1006 19.23 -8.22 37.88
CA SER A 1006 19.89 -9.35 37.23
C SER A 1006 20.69 -8.98 35.97
N GLN A 1007 20.56 -7.74 35.49
CA GLN A 1007 21.32 -7.22 34.34
C GLN A 1007 22.73 -6.68 34.71
N GLU A 1008 23.11 -6.67 36.00
CA GLU A 1008 24.46 -6.28 36.47
C GLU A 1008 25.46 -7.45 36.59
#